data_AF-A0A7W5V4B6-F1
#
_entry.id   AF-A0A7W5V4B6-F1
#
_cell.length_a   1.000
_cell.length_b   1.000
_cell.length_c   1.000
_cell.angle_alpha   90.00
_cell.angle_beta   90.00
_cell.angle_gamma   90.00
#
_symmetry.space_group_name_H-M   'P 1'
#
loop_
_entity.id
_entity.type
_entity.pdbx_description
1 polymer ?
#
loop_
_entity_poly.entity_id
_entity_poly.type
_entity_poly.pdbx_seq_one_letter_code
_entity_poly.pdbx_strand_id
1 'polypeptide(L)'
;MYRQLVHIVRTAMLLAAVMAGVVVCAGPASAHLTREHGELVVTTSGGVTGGRLIVHRDVVTAERAGAWASDLLAGPCPVSAHGVAGDDGGVPDGMVVELAWACAVDSLDLSALLREAGLTEVIAEFDGTAADVTAVLPVLDVTGAHAPGASRPTAPWAPFALGGLGLLAVLVLVTRRRTRVAVVSVLTVAVLAPQAALADVTPEPGARTAAATGTLTLTTPNPRAGQPVSFSYQTDRPGTLNWVGLYGPGEKPGVAQSRVWVRAPQASGTVSLNTTALGEGTWIAYFMLNDGYEMLSAPLTFTLSGTGADVVTVQGTVFDDTDGDGVREQGEKGLEGVSVTDGAAWATTGADGAYTLRTDRARRETDLVNVVSPNGYTPVLRDDYIPAFFREVPQGQGPLTGLDFALVRSAAAADPKEKWLMISDVEVGNRTDAEYRSSLPRWKGQVEAMAEVDGATLTISTGDLTVTDYADVARRQGGYDLLREGLRQGRLGHPFYPVIGNHDLGGTPTSTGYAGTLEYWRRNVGPEWYSFDRDGRHVVVLEDNDSRGLNAQLEWLREDLRRHAVGKQVLVFAHRSLFTRWGPGAGMQPTVDELAKYDVRMFAAGHNQQAEYRRGAFARSVEVNNMGMYGIDAARPDYKILDFTGITGEDKGHVVSTHRQFGVNDDVALVSPAPGSVHGAEAGVPLEIYAEDDGRTPARATLTVRFKNGRIVWQREAMPFGARRNPEGIVNCYKGETCPQAHVSWTRAGGRITGLHPGAYTAELVVADTRGRAFPTVRAAFQVLADARVSKPRLGQEWTRQGGDEQGRSAAADDPGSTLDLRWAANTGEQFHLNGAAVSDGRVIVASQAFDSPYSMMLAYDALTGKEIWRTYLDGDAESHPTVHGGRVYLTTGVGRVYALDAATGKVAWESIDAEQVNPTNVRRYGRAGGPVSVFDLPGGRAVAVYHEWEGVRCRDAATGERLPGGFSAPAGWGEFHSTAIRRPGSTTAWLHSGSSQSLISMDLTTCRQVSTVDTGGDLYSQSSPAFTDKGLVTSTWTGTRGHDVSAGGKVLWHAKLGTSATCEYGPPPVTGPATWDSMAYVAGQDGVVRAFDTAGPDPAKPVWETPLGYLPGESPMEDRWRAGTMCTANGLGSPAMHALVTRSTVYAGTWDGRVVAMERASGRVLAQHDLGGGVASSLSISGDVLYALTDDGSIHALATR
;
A
#
# COMPACT_ATOMS: atom_id res chain seq x y z
N MET A 1 54.16 -32.89 -9.90
CA MET A 1 53.64 -34.26 -10.07
C MET A 1 52.17 -34.24 -9.69
N TYR A 2 51.22 -34.59 -10.58
CA TYR A 2 50.93 -35.96 -11.01
C TYR A 2 50.77 -36.90 -9.81
N ARG A 3 49.70 -37.69 -9.68
CA ARG A 3 48.39 -37.81 -10.34
C ARG A 3 47.72 -38.91 -9.48
N GLN A 4 46.41 -38.87 -9.24
CA GLN A 4 45.42 -39.80 -9.81
C GLN A 4 45.77 -41.30 -9.73
N LEU A 5 44.71 -42.11 -9.60
CA LEU A 5 44.73 -43.53 -9.23
C LEU A 5 45.19 -43.71 -7.76
N VAL A 6 44.40 -44.30 -6.85
CA VAL A 6 43.19 -45.12 -7.04
C VAL A 6 42.06 -44.63 -6.11
N HIS A 7 40.89 -44.36 -6.71
CA HIS A 7 39.56 -44.18 -6.08
C HIS A 7 39.38 -43.02 -5.06
N ILE A 8 38.50 -42.02 -5.23
CA ILE A 8 37.62 -41.61 -6.36
C ILE A 8 36.48 -42.56 -6.79
N VAL A 9 36.39 -43.79 -6.24
CA VAL A 9 35.29 -44.73 -6.55
C VAL A 9 34.90 -45.44 -5.26
N ARG A 10 33.65 -45.21 -4.82
CA ARG A 10 33.09 -45.61 -3.50
C ARG A 10 33.81 -44.87 -2.35
N THR A 11 33.17 -44.02 -1.54
CA THR A 11 31.73 -43.93 -1.24
C THR A 11 31.28 -42.46 -1.16
N ALA A 12 31.21 -41.79 -2.32
CA ALA A 12 30.47 -40.52 -2.49
C ALA A 12 28.95 -40.77 -2.61
N MET A 13 28.43 -41.74 -1.84
CA MET A 13 27.08 -42.29 -1.92
C MET A 13 26.68 -42.84 -0.54
N LEU A 14 26.00 -42.04 0.29
CA LEU A 14 24.83 -42.44 1.11
C LEU A 14 24.41 -41.36 2.13
N LEU A 15 25.35 -40.61 2.72
CA LEU A 15 25.06 -39.74 3.88
C LEU A 15 24.66 -38.29 3.54
N ALA A 16 24.00 -38.09 2.40
CA ALA A 16 23.43 -36.81 1.96
C ALA A 16 21.88 -36.82 1.95
N ALA A 17 21.24 -37.79 2.63
CA ALA A 17 19.86 -38.20 2.34
C ALA A 17 18.86 -38.18 3.51
N VAL A 18 19.24 -37.81 4.74
CA VAL A 18 18.33 -37.87 5.92
C VAL A 18 18.50 -36.68 6.89
N MET A 19 18.28 -35.47 6.39
CA MET A 19 17.99 -34.25 7.18
C MET A 19 17.12 -33.28 6.35
N ALA A 20 15.94 -33.74 5.92
CA ALA A 20 14.92 -32.93 5.25
C ALA A 20 13.52 -33.57 5.44
N GLY A 21 12.47 -32.74 5.46
CA GLY A 21 11.09 -33.11 5.79
C GLY A 21 10.79 -33.06 7.29
N VAL A 22 9.69 -32.50 7.78
CA VAL A 22 8.52 -31.85 7.12
C VAL A 22 7.92 -30.85 8.15
N VAL A 23 7.19 -29.77 7.83
CA VAL A 23 6.51 -29.33 6.59
C VAL A 23 6.79 -27.83 6.33
N VAL A 24 6.78 -27.41 5.06
CA VAL A 24 6.54 -26.01 4.61
C VAL A 24 5.56 -26.06 3.43
N CYS A 25 4.88 -24.94 3.16
CA CYS A 25 3.84 -24.62 2.14
C CYS A 25 2.43 -24.51 2.77
N ALA A 26 1.52 -23.65 2.27
CA ALA A 26 1.51 -22.93 0.99
C ALA A 26 1.86 -21.42 1.06
N GLY A 27 1.87 -20.76 -0.11
CA GLY A 27 2.57 -19.49 -0.36
C GLY A 27 4.00 -19.79 -0.87
N PRO A 28 4.46 -19.20 -1.99
CA PRO A 28 5.57 -19.78 -2.76
C PRO A 28 6.97 -19.53 -2.16
N ALA A 29 7.34 -20.36 -1.18
CA ALA A 29 8.56 -21.13 -1.36
C ALA A 29 8.34 -22.09 -2.55
N SER A 30 9.35 -22.33 -3.38
CA SER A 30 9.24 -23.17 -4.59
C SER A 30 8.52 -24.48 -4.30
N ALA A 31 7.29 -24.64 -4.81
CA ALA A 31 6.38 -25.70 -4.42
C ALA A 31 6.84 -27.04 -5.02
N HIS A 32 7.67 -27.79 -4.29
CA HIS A 32 8.39 -28.92 -4.89
C HIS A 32 7.47 -30.06 -5.36
N LEU A 33 7.48 -30.21 -6.67
CA LEU A 33 6.96 -31.33 -7.43
C LEU A 33 7.72 -32.66 -7.18
N THR A 34 7.11 -33.80 -7.56
CA THR A 34 7.52 -35.23 -7.57
C THR A 34 6.35 -36.07 -8.16
N ARG A 35 6.06 -37.34 -7.82
CA ARG A 35 5.12 -38.26 -8.55
C ARG A 35 3.94 -38.95 -7.76
N GLU A 36 3.16 -38.20 -6.96
CA GLU A 36 1.97 -38.59 -6.17
C GLU A 36 0.89 -37.45 -5.96
N HIS A 37 1.21 -36.16 -5.95
CA HIS A 37 0.28 -35.02 -5.73
C HIS A 37 -0.14 -34.32 -7.02
N GLY A 38 -1.10 -33.39 -6.96
CA GLY A 38 -1.71 -32.84 -8.17
C GLY A 38 -2.28 -31.41 -8.13
N GLU A 39 -2.50 -30.83 -9.32
CA GLU A 39 -3.33 -29.66 -9.62
C GLU A 39 -3.91 -29.83 -11.06
N LEU A 40 -5.10 -29.31 -11.35
CA LEU A 40 -5.79 -29.47 -12.65
C LEU A 40 -6.71 -28.30 -13.05
N VAL A 41 -6.18 -27.22 -13.64
CA VAL A 41 -6.99 -26.09 -14.15
C VAL A 41 -7.64 -26.37 -15.51
N VAL A 42 -8.95 -26.17 -15.64
CA VAL A 42 -9.74 -26.46 -16.82
C VAL A 42 -10.69 -25.29 -17.11
N THR A 43 -10.86 -24.96 -18.38
CA THR A 43 -11.69 -23.83 -18.83
C THR A 43 -12.55 -24.22 -20.03
N THR A 44 -13.78 -23.72 -20.08
CA THR A 44 -14.77 -24.09 -21.10
C THR A 44 -15.24 -22.86 -21.86
N SER A 45 -15.06 -22.86 -23.19
CA SER A 45 -15.47 -21.73 -24.03
C SER A 45 -15.95 -22.19 -25.40
N GLY A 46 -17.06 -21.60 -25.88
CA GLY A 46 -17.62 -21.91 -27.21
C GLY A 46 -18.08 -23.36 -27.42
N GLY A 47 -18.25 -24.16 -26.34
CA GLY A 47 -18.57 -25.58 -26.42
C GLY A 47 -17.37 -26.52 -26.55
N VAL A 48 -16.15 -26.00 -26.34
CA VAL A 48 -14.88 -26.73 -26.31
C VAL A 48 -14.25 -26.54 -24.93
N THR A 49 -13.59 -27.57 -24.39
CA THR A 49 -12.93 -27.52 -23.07
C THR A 49 -11.42 -27.65 -23.23
N GLY A 50 -10.63 -26.88 -22.49
CA GLY A 50 -9.16 -26.96 -22.49
C GLY A 50 -8.56 -26.85 -21.09
N GLY A 51 -7.37 -27.43 -20.91
CA GLY A 51 -6.60 -27.41 -19.65
C GLY A 51 -5.12 -27.70 -19.91
N ARG A 52 -4.31 -27.90 -18.87
CA ARG A 52 -2.84 -28.08 -18.97
C ARG A 52 -2.20 -28.92 -17.84
N LEU A 53 -2.45 -30.22 -17.79
CA LEU A 53 -1.93 -31.19 -16.81
C LEU A 53 -0.39 -31.23 -16.68
N ILE A 54 0.22 -30.32 -15.90
CA ILE A 54 1.66 -30.39 -15.54
C ILE A 54 1.87 -31.45 -14.45
N VAL A 55 2.79 -32.40 -14.65
CA VAL A 55 3.29 -33.35 -13.64
C VAL A 55 4.77 -33.22 -13.42
N HIS A 56 5.36 -33.83 -12.39
CA HIS A 56 6.83 -33.96 -12.36
C HIS A 56 7.31 -34.93 -13.45
N ARG A 57 8.47 -34.64 -14.02
CA ARG A 57 9.11 -35.41 -15.09
C ARG A 57 9.35 -36.90 -14.81
N ASP A 58 9.32 -37.34 -13.56
CA ASP A 58 9.45 -38.76 -13.18
C ASP A 58 8.12 -39.54 -13.32
N VAL A 59 6.97 -38.85 -13.38
CA VAL A 59 5.67 -39.48 -13.70
C VAL A 59 5.64 -39.88 -15.17
N VAL A 60 6.00 -38.93 -16.05
CA VAL A 60 6.09 -39.13 -17.49
C VAL A 60 7.06 -38.11 -18.12
N THR A 61 7.71 -38.49 -19.23
CA THR A 61 8.58 -37.58 -20.01
C THR A 61 7.78 -36.83 -21.06
N ALA A 62 8.18 -35.60 -21.43
CA ALA A 62 7.49 -34.75 -22.42
C ALA A 62 7.04 -35.49 -23.68
N GLU A 63 7.98 -36.25 -24.25
CA GLU A 63 7.87 -37.07 -25.45
C GLU A 63 6.75 -38.11 -25.40
N ARG A 64 6.29 -38.46 -24.20
CA ARG A 64 5.21 -39.43 -23.93
C ARG A 64 4.00 -38.82 -23.23
N ALA A 65 4.16 -37.65 -22.62
CA ALA A 65 3.19 -37.06 -21.69
C ALA A 65 1.83 -36.76 -22.35
N GLY A 66 1.85 -36.31 -23.61
CA GLY A 66 0.64 -36.11 -24.40
C GLY A 66 -0.16 -37.39 -24.62
N ALA A 67 0.46 -38.43 -25.20
CA ALA A 67 -0.21 -39.72 -25.40
C ALA A 67 -0.71 -40.34 -24.08
N TRP A 68 0.12 -40.28 -23.04
CA TRP A 68 -0.18 -40.77 -21.70
C TRP A 68 -1.40 -40.08 -21.06
N ALA A 69 -1.51 -38.75 -21.12
CA ALA A 69 -2.66 -38.03 -20.59
C ALA A 69 -3.92 -38.27 -21.46
N SER A 70 -3.78 -38.37 -22.79
CA SER A 70 -4.89 -38.73 -23.68
C SER A 70 -5.45 -40.13 -23.39
N ASP A 71 -4.59 -41.12 -23.09
CA ASP A 71 -5.01 -42.47 -22.74
C ASP A 71 -5.68 -42.52 -21.34
N LEU A 72 -5.14 -41.80 -20.35
CA LEU A 72 -5.63 -41.83 -18.96
C LEU A 72 -6.86 -40.93 -18.69
N LEU A 73 -7.14 -39.96 -19.56
CA LEU A 73 -8.32 -39.08 -19.48
C LEU A 73 -9.36 -39.40 -20.57
N ALA A 74 -9.30 -40.60 -21.15
CA ALA A 74 -10.18 -41.09 -22.20
C ALA A 74 -11.64 -41.32 -21.72
N GLY A 75 -12.41 -40.23 -21.63
CA GLY A 75 -13.83 -40.23 -21.27
C GLY A 75 -14.79 -40.30 -22.46
N PRO A 76 -16.11 -40.10 -22.23
CA PRO A 76 -17.11 -40.02 -23.30
C PRO A 76 -16.94 -38.78 -24.21
N CYS A 77 -16.21 -37.77 -23.76
CA CYS A 77 -15.72 -36.67 -24.58
C CYS A 77 -14.23 -36.90 -24.93
N PRO A 78 -13.84 -37.05 -26.21
CA PRO A 78 -12.46 -37.33 -26.60
C PRO A 78 -11.50 -36.17 -26.27
N VAL A 79 -10.31 -36.50 -25.77
CA VAL A 79 -9.26 -35.54 -25.39
C VAL A 79 -7.96 -35.77 -26.16
N SER A 80 -7.42 -34.71 -26.77
CA SER A 80 -6.05 -34.66 -27.27
C SER A 80 -5.16 -33.92 -26.28
N ALA A 81 -3.95 -34.45 -26.06
CA ALA A 81 -3.02 -33.90 -25.08
C ALA A 81 -1.58 -33.83 -25.63
N HIS A 82 -0.79 -32.86 -25.16
CA HIS A 82 0.56 -32.58 -25.67
C HIS A 82 1.55 -32.15 -24.57
N GLY A 83 2.67 -32.88 -24.45
CA GLY A 83 3.73 -32.57 -23.48
C GLY A 83 4.64 -31.41 -23.89
N VAL A 84 4.67 -30.31 -23.15
CA VAL A 84 5.50 -29.13 -23.48
C VAL A 84 6.90 -29.29 -22.89
N ALA A 85 7.84 -29.71 -23.74
CA ALA A 85 9.21 -29.99 -23.34
C ALA A 85 9.97 -28.74 -22.87
N GLY A 86 10.36 -28.70 -21.59
CA GLY A 86 11.16 -27.62 -21.01
C GLY A 86 10.35 -26.41 -20.52
N ASP A 87 9.02 -26.50 -20.53
CA ASP A 87 8.16 -25.72 -19.64
C ASP A 87 7.95 -26.56 -18.36
N ASP A 88 8.07 -25.93 -17.19
CA ASP A 88 7.87 -26.53 -15.87
C ASP A 88 6.69 -25.90 -15.10
N GLY A 89 5.94 -24.99 -15.72
CA GLY A 89 4.87 -24.22 -15.09
C GLY A 89 5.35 -23.08 -14.18
N GLY A 90 6.65 -22.84 -14.09
CA GLY A 90 7.26 -22.09 -12.99
C GLY A 90 7.50 -22.95 -11.74
N VAL A 91 7.37 -24.28 -11.84
CA VAL A 91 7.49 -25.21 -10.73
C VAL A 91 8.66 -26.19 -10.96
N PRO A 92 9.75 -26.10 -10.17
CA PRO A 92 10.95 -26.89 -10.41
C PRO A 92 10.70 -28.40 -10.55
N ASP A 93 11.26 -28.96 -11.61
CA ASP A 93 11.16 -30.36 -12.04
C ASP A 93 9.79 -30.79 -12.62
N GLY A 94 8.94 -29.81 -12.95
CA GLY A 94 7.71 -29.96 -13.75
C GLY A 94 7.89 -30.44 -15.19
N MET A 95 6.76 -30.89 -15.74
CA MET A 95 6.56 -31.49 -17.05
C MET A 95 5.13 -31.22 -17.51
N VAL A 96 4.98 -30.19 -18.34
CA VAL A 96 3.68 -29.67 -18.75
C VAL A 96 2.96 -30.57 -19.75
N VAL A 97 1.62 -30.71 -19.64
CA VAL A 97 0.79 -31.37 -20.66
C VAL A 97 -0.47 -30.56 -21.00
N GLU A 98 -0.46 -29.77 -22.08
CA GLU A 98 -1.66 -29.10 -22.59
C GLU A 98 -2.74 -30.15 -22.96
N LEU A 99 -4.01 -29.90 -22.62
CA LEU A 99 -5.18 -30.77 -22.82
C LEU A 99 -6.27 -30.02 -23.63
N ALA A 100 -6.92 -30.71 -24.57
CA ALA A 100 -8.08 -30.19 -25.29
C ALA A 100 -9.12 -31.28 -25.52
N TRP A 101 -10.34 -31.08 -25.02
CA TRP A 101 -11.49 -31.96 -25.23
C TRP A 101 -12.35 -31.46 -26.38
N ALA A 102 -12.84 -32.38 -27.22
CA ALA A 102 -13.64 -32.07 -28.42
C ALA A 102 -15.08 -31.58 -28.14
N CYS A 103 -15.43 -31.32 -26.88
CA CYS A 103 -16.76 -31.00 -26.36
C CYS A 103 -16.65 -30.26 -25.01
N ALA A 104 -17.78 -29.74 -24.52
CA ALA A 104 -17.95 -29.36 -23.11
C ALA A 104 -17.83 -30.61 -22.21
N VAL A 105 -17.29 -30.44 -21.00
CA VAL A 105 -17.04 -31.54 -20.04
C VAL A 105 -17.77 -31.23 -18.73
N ASP A 106 -19.03 -31.70 -18.61
CA ASP A 106 -19.86 -31.47 -17.42
C ASP A 106 -19.39 -32.25 -16.17
N SER A 107 -18.57 -33.28 -16.35
CA SER A 107 -17.86 -33.98 -15.25
C SER A 107 -16.60 -34.70 -15.77
N LEU A 108 -15.60 -34.84 -14.89
CA LEU A 108 -14.30 -35.42 -15.22
C LEU A 108 -13.90 -36.47 -14.17
N ASP A 109 -13.70 -37.71 -14.60
CA ASP A 109 -13.23 -38.82 -13.75
C ASP A 109 -11.71 -38.96 -13.84
N LEU A 110 -11.01 -38.63 -12.75
CA LEU A 110 -9.56 -38.78 -12.63
C LEU A 110 -9.15 -40.14 -12.04
N SER A 111 -10.08 -41.08 -11.84
CA SER A 111 -9.80 -42.38 -11.24
C SER A 111 -8.69 -43.17 -11.96
N ALA A 112 -8.62 -43.08 -13.29
CA ALA A 112 -7.56 -43.72 -14.07
C ALA A 112 -6.21 -43.01 -13.89
N LEU A 113 -6.20 -41.68 -14.03
CA LEU A 113 -5.03 -40.84 -13.77
C LEU A 113 -4.46 -41.09 -12.36
N LEU A 114 -5.27 -40.97 -11.31
CA LEU A 114 -4.87 -41.24 -9.93
C LEU A 114 -4.21 -42.63 -9.77
N ARG A 115 -4.85 -43.70 -10.26
CA ARG A 115 -4.32 -45.06 -10.07
C ARG A 115 -3.08 -45.38 -10.90
N GLU A 116 -2.98 -44.88 -12.13
CA GLU A 116 -1.98 -45.33 -13.11
C GLU A 116 -0.80 -44.36 -13.26
N ALA A 117 -0.98 -43.08 -12.92
CA ALA A 117 0.12 -42.16 -12.65
C ALA A 117 0.76 -42.38 -11.27
N GLY A 118 0.02 -43.03 -10.35
CA GLY A 118 0.43 -43.24 -8.95
C GLY A 118 0.11 -42.05 -8.03
N LEU A 119 -0.93 -41.28 -8.33
CA LEU A 119 -1.28 -40.06 -7.61
C LEU A 119 -2.31 -40.29 -6.49
N THR A 120 -2.09 -39.66 -5.34
CA THR A 120 -2.97 -39.61 -4.17
C THR A 120 -4.00 -38.48 -4.26
N GLU A 121 -3.67 -37.36 -4.91
CA GLU A 121 -4.44 -36.10 -4.89
C GLU A 121 -4.21 -35.28 -6.18
N VAL A 122 -5.22 -34.50 -6.60
CA VAL A 122 -5.17 -33.49 -7.68
C VAL A 122 -6.05 -32.27 -7.36
N ILE A 123 -5.44 -31.11 -7.11
CA ILE A 123 -6.11 -29.82 -6.84
C ILE A 123 -6.70 -29.25 -8.15
N ALA A 124 -7.88 -29.68 -8.56
CA ALA A 124 -8.50 -29.21 -9.80
C ALA A 124 -9.05 -27.79 -9.64
N GLU A 125 -8.99 -26.97 -10.69
CA GLU A 125 -9.77 -25.73 -10.82
C GLU A 125 -10.59 -25.83 -12.11
N PHE A 126 -11.87 -25.50 -12.08
CA PHE A 126 -12.73 -25.54 -13.27
C PHE A 126 -13.52 -24.24 -13.40
N ASP A 127 -13.29 -23.51 -14.49
CA ASP A 127 -13.91 -22.20 -14.79
C ASP A 127 -13.95 -21.26 -13.56
N GLY A 128 -12.80 -21.12 -12.87
CA GLY A 128 -12.62 -20.27 -11.68
C GLY A 128 -13.03 -20.90 -10.34
N THR A 129 -13.21 -22.22 -10.26
CA THR A 129 -13.69 -22.92 -9.05
C THR A 129 -12.76 -24.07 -8.68
N ALA A 130 -12.06 -23.98 -7.54
CA ALA A 130 -11.10 -25.00 -7.08
C ALA A 130 -11.74 -26.12 -6.23
N ALA A 131 -11.26 -27.36 -6.39
CA ALA A 131 -11.67 -28.56 -5.65
C ALA A 131 -10.62 -29.69 -5.68
N ASP A 132 -10.35 -30.31 -4.53
CA ASP A 132 -9.36 -31.38 -4.40
C ASP A 132 -9.93 -32.75 -4.79
N VAL A 133 -9.37 -33.37 -5.83
CA VAL A 133 -9.77 -34.67 -6.37
C VAL A 133 -8.83 -35.76 -5.85
N THR A 134 -9.35 -36.77 -5.16
CA THR A 134 -8.52 -37.80 -4.47
C THR A 134 -9.03 -39.20 -4.75
N ALA A 135 -8.28 -40.24 -4.36
CA ALA A 135 -8.75 -41.63 -4.48
C ALA A 135 -10.06 -41.95 -3.74
N VAL A 136 -10.54 -41.06 -2.85
CA VAL A 136 -11.84 -41.17 -2.14
C VAL A 136 -12.94 -40.34 -2.82
N LEU A 137 -12.58 -39.26 -3.51
CA LEU A 137 -13.45 -38.41 -4.33
C LEU A 137 -12.79 -38.18 -5.70
N PRO A 138 -12.80 -39.18 -6.62
CA PRO A 138 -11.99 -39.13 -7.85
C PRO A 138 -12.72 -38.52 -9.06
N VAL A 139 -14.00 -38.19 -8.92
CA VAL A 139 -14.83 -37.60 -9.98
C VAL A 139 -15.19 -36.17 -9.60
N LEU A 140 -14.87 -35.23 -10.49
CA LEU A 140 -15.24 -33.83 -10.39
C LEU A 140 -16.54 -33.59 -11.17
N ASP A 141 -17.61 -33.16 -10.49
CA ASP A 141 -18.89 -32.76 -11.09
C ASP A 141 -18.94 -31.23 -11.20
N VAL A 142 -19.10 -30.71 -12.42
CA VAL A 142 -19.11 -29.28 -12.73
C VAL A 142 -20.38 -28.84 -13.47
N THR A 143 -21.44 -29.65 -13.42
CA THR A 143 -22.73 -29.40 -14.09
C THR A 143 -23.37 -28.03 -13.76
N GLY A 144 -23.00 -27.40 -12.63
CA GLY A 144 -23.43 -26.06 -12.26
C GLY A 144 -22.63 -24.89 -12.86
N ALA A 145 -21.44 -25.13 -13.43
CA ALA A 145 -20.53 -24.09 -13.90
C ALA A 145 -21.02 -23.38 -15.18
N HIS A 146 -21.80 -24.07 -16.01
CA HIS A 146 -22.22 -23.59 -17.34
C HIS A 146 -23.56 -22.83 -17.34
N ALA A 147 -24.10 -22.45 -16.18
CA ALA A 147 -25.41 -21.81 -16.07
C ALA A 147 -25.40 -20.31 -16.50
N PRO A 148 -26.14 -19.90 -17.55
CA PRO A 148 -26.15 -18.52 -18.02
C PRO A 148 -27.09 -17.64 -17.18
N GLY A 149 -26.63 -17.13 -16.03
CA GLY A 149 -27.53 -16.35 -15.16
C GLY A 149 -27.01 -15.75 -13.85
N ALA A 150 -25.71 -15.50 -13.69
CA ALA A 150 -25.20 -14.71 -12.55
C ALA A 150 -23.98 -13.88 -12.96
N SER A 151 -23.90 -12.63 -12.51
CA SER A 151 -22.80 -11.72 -12.81
C SER A 151 -21.53 -12.10 -12.03
N ARG A 152 -20.59 -12.76 -12.71
CA ARG A 152 -19.21 -12.96 -12.24
C ARG A 152 -18.29 -11.86 -12.81
N PRO A 153 -17.33 -11.32 -12.04
CA PRO A 153 -16.28 -10.44 -12.58
C PRO A 153 -15.24 -11.24 -13.38
N THR A 154 -14.69 -10.61 -14.41
CA THR A 154 -13.57 -11.07 -15.26
C THR A 154 -12.27 -10.38 -14.79
N ALA A 155 -11.03 -10.89 -14.93
CA ALA A 155 -10.43 -12.11 -15.52
C ALA A 155 -9.06 -12.32 -14.78
N PRO A 156 -7.92 -12.81 -15.36
CA PRO A 156 -7.69 -13.79 -16.44
C PRO A 156 -6.59 -14.88 -16.13
N TRP A 157 -6.75 -16.06 -16.74
CA TRP A 157 -5.70 -17.05 -17.10
C TRP A 157 -4.95 -17.86 -15.99
N ALA A 158 -4.62 -19.12 -16.34
CA ALA A 158 -3.87 -20.14 -15.58
C ALA A 158 -2.46 -20.38 -16.25
N PRO A 159 -1.68 -21.51 -16.14
CA PRO A 159 -1.95 -22.80 -15.43
C PRO A 159 -0.77 -23.67 -14.79
N PHE A 160 -1.02 -24.36 -13.63
CA PHE A 160 -0.55 -25.73 -13.16
C PHE A 160 0.86 -25.99 -12.52
N ALA A 161 1.31 -27.21 -12.04
CA ALA A 161 0.70 -28.36 -11.28
C ALA A 161 1.60 -29.62 -10.98
N LEU A 162 1.03 -30.61 -10.23
CA LEU A 162 1.29 -32.06 -9.91
C LEU A 162 2.65 -32.63 -9.40
N GLY A 163 2.80 -32.78 -8.05
CA GLY A 163 3.99 -33.27 -7.28
C GLY A 163 4.05 -34.74 -6.76
N GLY A 164 4.85 -35.12 -5.72
CA GLY A 164 4.78 -36.34 -4.79
C GLY A 164 5.70 -37.64 -4.81
N LEU A 165 6.70 -37.84 -3.92
CA LEU A 165 7.08 -39.16 -3.27
C LEU A 165 7.53 -40.49 -4.02
N GLY A 166 7.95 -41.52 -3.22
CA GLY A 166 8.02 -42.95 -3.64
C GLY A 166 9.21 -43.92 -3.28
N LEU A 167 9.69 -44.01 -2.01
CA LEU A 167 10.41 -45.15 -1.31
C LEU A 167 11.81 -45.68 -1.84
N LEU A 168 12.69 -46.45 -1.12
CA LEU A 168 12.59 -47.30 0.10
C LEU A 168 13.96 -47.53 0.88
N ALA A 169 13.99 -47.40 2.23
CA ALA A 169 14.83 -48.09 3.28
C ALA A 169 16.37 -47.84 3.63
N VAL A 170 16.62 -47.55 4.94
CA VAL A 170 17.57 -48.19 5.93
C VAL A 170 19.07 -47.76 6.13
N LEU A 171 19.28 -46.81 7.09
CA LEU A 171 19.99 -46.91 8.43
C LEU A 171 21.54 -47.11 8.64
N VAL A 172 22.08 -46.43 9.69
CA VAL A 172 23.36 -46.59 10.49
C VAL A 172 24.66 -45.92 9.96
N LEU A 173 25.63 -45.36 10.73
CA LEU A 173 25.72 -44.48 11.95
C LEU A 173 27.23 -44.06 12.21
N VAL A 174 27.51 -43.10 13.11
CA VAL A 174 28.81 -42.77 13.80
C VAL A 174 29.84 -41.77 13.18
N THR A 175 29.59 -40.47 13.43
CA THR A 175 30.47 -39.38 13.99
C THR A 175 31.94 -39.07 13.58
N ARG A 176 32.25 -37.75 13.59
CA ARG A 176 33.28 -37.00 14.39
C ARG A 176 34.47 -36.24 13.71
N ARG A 177 34.25 -34.91 13.58
CA ARG A 177 35.09 -33.75 14.04
C ARG A 177 36.37 -33.25 13.28
N ARG A 178 36.26 -31.98 12.85
CA ARG A 178 37.07 -30.76 13.20
C ARG A 178 38.30 -30.30 12.36
N THR A 179 38.19 -29.04 11.89
CA THR A 179 39.22 -27.94 11.85
C THR A 179 40.43 -28.08 10.89
N ARG A 180 41.09 -27.03 10.35
CA ARG A 180 40.91 -25.54 10.30
C ARG A 180 41.88 -24.94 9.23
N VAL A 181 41.55 -23.79 8.61
CA VAL A 181 42.51 -22.73 8.09
C VAL A 181 43.43 -23.12 6.90
N ALA A 182 43.96 -22.26 6.00
CA ALA A 182 43.53 -21.03 5.27
C ALA A 182 44.64 -20.65 4.22
N VAL A 183 44.61 -19.42 3.64
CA VAL A 183 45.76 -18.62 3.07
C VAL A 183 46.14 -18.71 1.56
N VAL A 184 45.77 -17.63 0.82
CA VAL A 184 46.53 -16.78 -0.16
C VAL A 184 46.88 -17.19 -1.63
N SER A 185 46.26 -16.41 -2.54
CA SER A 185 46.65 -15.68 -3.78
C SER A 185 47.98 -15.86 -4.56
N VAL A 186 47.94 -15.55 -5.89
CA VAL A 186 48.76 -14.52 -6.61
C VAL A 186 48.24 -14.29 -8.07
N LEU A 187 48.53 -13.12 -8.69
CA LEU A 187 48.06 -12.64 -10.01
C LEU A 187 49.09 -12.78 -11.17
N THR A 188 48.63 -12.66 -12.43
CA THR A 188 49.14 -11.86 -13.62
C THR A 188 49.01 -12.59 -14.98
N VAL A 189 49.07 -11.96 -16.17
CA VAL A 189 48.30 -10.83 -16.77
C VAL A 189 48.58 -10.75 -18.30
N ALA A 190 47.59 -10.40 -19.14
CA ALA A 190 47.70 -9.94 -20.57
C ALA A 190 48.24 -10.93 -21.66
N VAL A 191 48.00 -10.79 -22.99
CA VAL A 191 46.88 -10.27 -23.85
C VAL A 191 47.11 -10.71 -25.34
N LEU A 192 46.10 -10.58 -26.21
CA LEU A 192 46.11 -10.65 -27.71
C LEU A 192 46.06 -12.02 -28.44
N ALA A 193 45.64 -11.94 -29.72
CA ALA A 193 45.28 -13.00 -30.68
C ALA A 193 46.25 -12.98 -31.92
N PRO A 194 46.08 -13.68 -33.08
CA PRO A 194 44.89 -14.36 -33.64
C PRO A 194 45.08 -15.72 -34.41
N GLN A 195 43.94 -16.28 -34.84
CA GLN A 195 43.67 -17.14 -36.02
C GLN A 195 44.55 -18.37 -36.41
N ALA A 196 43.91 -19.54 -36.32
CA ALA A 196 43.74 -20.60 -37.34
C ALA A 196 44.93 -21.42 -37.91
N ALA A 197 44.87 -22.75 -37.66
CA ALA A 197 45.30 -23.82 -38.57
C ALA A 197 44.48 -25.12 -38.26
N LEU A 198 44.51 -26.11 -39.16
CA LEU A 198 43.68 -27.33 -39.14
C LEU A 198 44.51 -28.63 -39.17
N ALA A 199 43.82 -29.79 -39.11
CA ALA A 199 44.30 -31.17 -39.18
C ALA A 199 44.98 -31.71 -37.89
N ASP A 200 44.81 -32.98 -37.48
CA ASP A 200 43.94 -34.04 -38.02
C ASP A 200 43.63 -35.10 -36.93
N VAL A 201 42.58 -35.91 -37.13
CA VAL A 201 42.43 -37.35 -36.71
C VAL A 201 40.96 -37.83 -36.90
N THR A 202 40.81 -39.01 -37.49
CA THR A 202 39.56 -39.80 -37.69
C THR A 202 39.76 -41.19 -37.05
N PRO A 203 38.83 -42.19 -37.09
CA PRO A 203 37.48 -42.27 -37.65
C PRO A 203 36.44 -42.70 -36.54
N GLU A 204 35.26 -43.33 -36.72
CA GLU A 204 34.57 -43.91 -37.90
C GLU A 204 33.01 -43.66 -37.88
N PRO A 205 32.01 -44.62 -37.85
CA PRO A 205 30.62 -44.29 -38.23
C PRO A 205 29.57 -44.52 -37.12
N GLY A 206 28.26 -44.46 -37.46
CA GLY A 206 27.25 -45.22 -36.70
C GLY A 206 25.75 -44.89 -36.91
N ALA A 207 25.37 -43.65 -37.22
CA ALA A 207 23.95 -43.28 -37.36
C ALA A 207 23.74 -42.26 -38.50
N ARG A 208 22.77 -42.53 -39.39
CA ARG A 208 22.39 -41.61 -40.47
C ARG A 208 21.14 -40.82 -40.06
N THR A 209 21.31 -39.54 -39.74
CA THR A 209 20.20 -38.57 -39.80
C THR A 209 19.78 -38.41 -41.26
N ALA A 210 18.48 -38.48 -41.56
CA ALA A 210 17.98 -38.11 -42.87
C ALA A 210 18.23 -36.62 -43.13
N ALA A 211 18.55 -36.24 -44.37
CA ALA A 211 18.64 -34.84 -44.75
C ALA A 211 17.24 -34.24 -44.92
N ALA A 212 17.06 -32.99 -44.52
CA ALA A 212 15.80 -32.27 -44.68
C ALA A 212 15.46 -32.09 -46.18
N THR A 213 14.36 -32.71 -46.62
CA THR A 213 13.93 -32.81 -48.03
C THR A 213 12.90 -31.76 -48.45
N GLY A 214 12.31 -31.04 -47.51
CA GLY A 214 11.35 -29.97 -47.75
C GLY A 214 11.99 -28.61 -48.01
N THR A 215 11.14 -27.62 -48.30
CA THR A 215 11.53 -26.23 -48.54
C THR A 215 10.76 -25.27 -47.62
N LEU A 216 11.39 -24.14 -47.31
CA LEU A 216 10.79 -22.98 -46.65
C LEU A 216 11.30 -21.73 -47.37
N THR A 217 10.39 -20.88 -47.85
CA THR A 217 10.71 -19.66 -48.61
C THR A 217 9.84 -18.51 -48.13
N LEU A 218 10.48 -17.38 -47.81
CA LEU A 218 9.82 -16.13 -47.44
C LEU A 218 8.97 -15.62 -48.62
N THR A 219 7.68 -15.38 -48.39
CA THR A 219 6.74 -14.85 -49.39
C THR A 219 6.37 -13.39 -49.15
N THR A 220 6.58 -12.85 -47.95
CA THR A 220 6.49 -11.39 -47.72
C THR A 220 7.71 -10.68 -48.32
N PRO A 221 7.56 -9.82 -49.34
CA PRO A 221 8.67 -9.00 -49.83
C PRO A 221 8.98 -7.89 -48.83
N ASN A 222 10.27 -7.67 -48.54
CA ASN A 222 10.76 -6.60 -47.65
C ASN A 222 10.03 -6.53 -46.28
N PRO A 223 10.05 -7.62 -45.47
CA PRO A 223 9.30 -7.67 -44.22
C PRO A 223 9.79 -6.63 -43.20
N ARG A 224 8.87 -6.16 -42.36
CA ARG A 224 9.09 -5.08 -41.40
C ARG A 224 8.78 -5.53 -39.98
N ALA A 225 9.55 -5.02 -39.02
CA ALA A 225 9.19 -5.08 -37.60
C ALA A 225 7.76 -4.55 -37.40
N GLY A 226 7.00 -5.16 -36.49
CA GLY A 226 5.59 -4.84 -36.29
C GLY A 226 4.60 -5.58 -37.20
N GLN A 227 4.98 -6.05 -38.39
CA GLN A 227 4.05 -6.54 -39.43
C GLN A 227 4.05 -8.07 -39.61
N PRO A 228 2.93 -8.71 -40.01
CA PRO A 228 2.90 -10.16 -40.26
C PRO A 228 3.86 -10.62 -41.37
N VAL A 229 4.57 -11.72 -41.13
CA VAL A 229 5.53 -12.30 -42.07
C VAL A 229 5.06 -13.67 -42.56
N SER A 230 5.02 -13.84 -43.87
CA SER A 230 4.51 -15.04 -44.54
C SER A 230 5.62 -15.87 -45.18
N PHE A 231 5.47 -17.19 -45.12
CA PHE A 231 6.37 -18.17 -45.70
C PHE A 231 5.57 -19.24 -46.45
N SER A 232 5.97 -19.56 -47.68
CA SER A 232 5.56 -20.79 -48.34
C SER A 232 6.45 -21.95 -47.92
N TYR A 233 5.86 -23.13 -47.80
CA TYR A 233 6.54 -24.34 -47.37
C TYR A 233 6.10 -25.54 -48.20
N GLN A 234 6.97 -26.54 -48.30
CA GLN A 234 6.67 -27.84 -48.90
C GLN A 234 7.42 -28.96 -48.17
N THR A 235 6.78 -30.11 -47.98
CA THR A 235 7.39 -31.32 -47.42
C THR A 235 6.77 -32.59 -47.98
N ASP A 236 7.61 -33.62 -48.12
CA ASP A 236 7.25 -35.01 -48.33
C ASP A 236 6.71 -35.72 -47.06
N ARG A 237 6.82 -35.07 -45.89
CA ARG A 237 6.38 -35.54 -44.58
C ARG A 237 5.30 -34.62 -43.97
N PRO A 238 4.09 -34.53 -44.57
CA PRO A 238 2.96 -33.82 -43.95
C PRO A 238 2.57 -34.47 -42.62
N GLY A 239 2.10 -33.65 -41.69
CA GLY A 239 1.76 -34.06 -40.33
C GLY A 239 1.03 -32.95 -39.60
N THR A 240 -0.02 -33.28 -38.85
CA THR A 240 -0.94 -32.30 -38.24
C THR A 240 -0.27 -31.35 -37.24
N LEU A 241 0.87 -31.75 -36.67
CA LEU A 241 1.65 -30.98 -35.71
C LEU A 241 2.91 -30.32 -36.32
N ASN A 242 3.12 -30.43 -37.64
CA ASN A 242 4.19 -29.69 -38.33
C ASN A 242 4.04 -28.18 -38.11
N TRP A 243 5.15 -27.45 -37.99
CA TRP A 243 5.12 -26.05 -37.57
C TRP A 243 6.31 -25.22 -38.09
N VAL A 244 6.08 -23.91 -38.26
CA VAL A 244 7.11 -22.92 -38.58
C VAL A 244 7.31 -22.00 -37.37
N GLY A 245 8.56 -21.73 -37.00
CA GLY A 245 8.94 -20.90 -35.85
C GLY A 245 10.09 -19.93 -36.14
N LEU A 246 10.08 -18.77 -35.46
CA LEU A 246 11.06 -17.68 -35.61
C LEU A 246 11.99 -17.56 -34.41
N TYR A 247 13.29 -17.42 -34.68
CA TYR A 247 14.38 -17.41 -33.69
C TYR A 247 15.37 -16.27 -33.98
N GLY A 248 16.03 -15.76 -32.94
CA GLY A 248 17.01 -14.68 -33.05
C GLY A 248 18.37 -15.13 -33.64
N PRO A 249 19.32 -14.20 -33.87
CA PRO A 249 20.62 -14.51 -34.45
C PRO A 249 21.42 -15.54 -33.65
N GLY A 250 21.65 -16.72 -34.25
CA GLY A 250 22.43 -17.80 -33.64
C GLY A 250 21.68 -18.64 -32.60
N GLU A 251 20.44 -18.30 -32.27
CA GLU A 251 19.54 -19.16 -31.50
C GLU A 251 19.23 -20.45 -32.30
N LYS A 252 18.89 -21.53 -31.60
CA LYS A 252 18.59 -22.83 -32.20
C LYS A 252 17.33 -23.45 -31.58
N PRO A 253 16.45 -24.08 -32.39
CA PRO A 253 15.36 -24.90 -31.88
C PRO A 253 15.88 -25.98 -30.92
N GLY A 254 15.16 -26.26 -29.85
CA GLY A 254 15.56 -27.19 -28.79
C GLY A 254 16.68 -26.67 -27.85
N VAL A 255 17.11 -25.41 -28.00
CA VAL A 255 18.03 -24.72 -27.07
C VAL A 255 17.46 -23.37 -26.63
N ALA A 256 16.80 -22.66 -27.54
CA ALA A 256 15.95 -21.50 -27.25
C ALA A 256 14.49 -21.82 -27.60
N GLN A 257 13.55 -21.04 -27.05
CA GLN A 257 12.15 -21.06 -27.48
C GLN A 257 11.93 -20.19 -28.72
N SER A 258 11.01 -20.60 -29.59
CA SER A 258 10.56 -19.83 -30.76
C SER A 258 9.80 -18.58 -30.30
N ARG A 259 10.17 -17.40 -30.83
CA ARG A 259 9.56 -16.11 -30.41
C ARG A 259 8.15 -15.90 -30.96
N VAL A 260 7.88 -16.48 -32.13
CA VAL A 260 6.55 -16.62 -32.75
C VAL A 260 6.53 -17.95 -33.49
N TRP A 261 5.37 -18.61 -33.59
CA TRP A 261 5.23 -19.84 -34.38
C TRP A 261 3.81 -20.02 -34.94
N VAL A 262 3.63 -20.97 -35.87
CA VAL A 262 2.33 -21.34 -36.46
C VAL A 262 2.34 -22.78 -37.02
N ARG A 263 1.19 -23.47 -37.01
CA ARG A 263 1.06 -24.81 -37.63
C ARG A 263 1.13 -24.74 -39.16
N ALA A 264 1.83 -25.71 -39.75
CA ALA A 264 2.07 -25.86 -41.18
C ALA A 264 1.80 -27.33 -41.63
N PRO A 265 0.56 -27.84 -41.52
CA PRO A 265 0.29 -29.27 -41.46
C PRO A 265 0.22 -29.99 -42.83
N GLN A 266 0.16 -29.24 -43.93
CA GLN A 266 -0.08 -29.79 -45.28
C GLN A 266 1.23 -30.23 -45.95
N ALA A 267 1.11 -30.97 -47.07
CA ALA A 267 2.28 -31.31 -47.90
C ALA A 267 2.91 -30.08 -48.58
N SER A 268 2.11 -29.04 -48.81
CA SER A 268 2.59 -27.69 -49.11
C SER A 268 1.55 -26.64 -48.72
N GLY A 269 1.98 -25.39 -48.57
CA GLY A 269 1.08 -24.29 -48.27
C GLY A 269 1.80 -22.96 -48.10
N THR A 270 1.08 -21.98 -47.55
CA THR A 270 1.65 -20.73 -47.04
C THR A 270 1.09 -20.48 -45.66
N VAL A 271 1.96 -20.07 -44.73
CA VAL A 271 1.59 -19.65 -43.37
C VAL A 271 2.02 -18.20 -43.15
N SER A 272 1.35 -17.52 -42.22
CA SER A 272 1.70 -16.16 -41.81
C SER A 272 1.83 -16.10 -40.29
N LEU A 273 2.84 -15.39 -39.81
CA LEU A 273 3.21 -15.29 -38.40
C LEU A 273 3.11 -13.83 -37.96
N ASN A 274 2.44 -13.58 -36.84
CA ASN A 274 2.30 -12.23 -36.27
C ASN A 274 3.62 -11.81 -35.60
N THR A 275 4.36 -10.86 -36.19
CA THR A 275 5.63 -10.38 -35.61
C THR A 275 5.51 -9.01 -34.92
N THR A 276 4.32 -8.61 -34.45
CA THR A 276 4.12 -7.32 -33.75
C THR A 276 4.95 -7.19 -32.47
N ALA A 277 5.34 -8.30 -31.84
CA ALA A 277 6.25 -8.32 -30.68
C ALA A 277 7.76 -8.43 -31.05
N LEU A 278 8.13 -8.45 -32.34
CA LEU A 278 9.52 -8.60 -32.77
C LEU A 278 10.10 -7.26 -33.27
N GLY A 279 11.28 -6.91 -32.74
CA GLY A 279 12.05 -5.73 -33.15
C GLY A 279 12.79 -5.91 -34.48
N GLU A 280 13.35 -4.80 -34.96
CA GLU A 280 14.26 -4.78 -36.11
C GLU A 280 15.49 -5.67 -35.88
N GLY A 281 15.92 -6.38 -36.92
CA GLY A 281 17.10 -7.24 -36.87
C GLY A 281 17.02 -8.44 -37.81
N THR A 282 18.07 -9.26 -37.78
CA THR A 282 18.11 -10.54 -38.49
C THR A 282 17.39 -11.61 -37.68
N TRP A 283 16.57 -12.41 -38.36
CA TRP A 283 15.74 -13.47 -37.77
C TRP A 283 15.88 -14.75 -38.60
N ILE A 284 15.70 -15.90 -37.96
CA ILE A 284 15.84 -17.22 -38.58
C ILE A 284 14.53 -17.99 -38.45
N ALA A 285 13.93 -18.35 -39.58
CA ALA A 285 12.75 -19.19 -39.64
C ALA A 285 13.13 -20.66 -39.82
N TYR A 286 12.54 -21.52 -38.99
CA TYR A 286 12.70 -22.98 -39.03
C TYR A 286 11.35 -23.63 -39.31
N PHE A 287 11.32 -24.65 -40.17
CA PHE A 287 10.13 -25.50 -40.43
C PHE A 287 10.43 -26.91 -39.92
N MET A 288 9.56 -27.45 -39.07
CA MET A 288 9.84 -28.59 -38.18
C MET A 288 8.70 -29.61 -38.14
N LEU A 289 9.07 -30.87 -37.88
CA LEU A 289 8.20 -32.06 -37.94
C LEU A 289 7.48 -32.33 -36.61
N ASN A 290 6.16 -32.46 -36.66
CA ASN A 290 5.30 -32.97 -35.58
C ASN A 290 5.67 -32.53 -34.15
N ASP A 291 5.57 -31.22 -33.86
CA ASP A 291 5.98 -30.55 -32.59
C ASP A 291 7.45 -30.72 -32.14
N GLY A 292 8.20 -31.67 -32.68
CA GLY A 292 9.63 -31.83 -32.43
C GLY A 292 10.48 -30.75 -33.09
N TYR A 293 11.78 -30.79 -32.79
CA TYR A 293 12.80 -29.90 -33.36
C TYR A 293 13.54 -30.50 -34.57
N GLU A 294 13.03 -31.60 -35.15
CA GLU A 294 13.58 -32.15 -36.40
C GLU A 294 13.19 -31.23 -37.56
N MET A 295 14.19 -30.68 -38.26
CA MET A 295 13.98 -29.75 -39.36
C MET A 295 13.46 -30.45 -40.62
N LEU A 296 12.34 -29.97 -41.16
CA LEU A 296 11.76 -30.41 -42.44
C LEU A 296 12.41 -29.74 -43.65
N SER A 297 13.08 -28.60 -43.46
CA SER A 297 13.81 -27.88 -44.51
C SER A 297 15.05 -27.19 -43.93
N ALA A 298 15.93 -26.66 -44.78
CA ALA A 298 17.03 -25.80 -44.31
C ALA A 298 16.47 -24.49 -43.68
N PRO A 299 17.06 -23.99 -42.58
CA PRO A 299 16.59 -22.77 -41.93
C PRO A 299 16.78 -21.54 -42.81
N LEU A 300 15.77 -20.67 -42.84
CA LEU A 300 15.76 -19.48 -43.68
C LEU A 300 16.07 -18.23 -42.84
N THR A 301 17.21 -17.61 -43.11
CA THR A 301 17.56 -16.31 -42.52
C THR A 301 16.91 -15.18 -43.32
N PHE A 302 16.29 -14.22 -42.63
CA PHE A 302 15.71 -13.00 -43.20
C PHE A 302 15.96 -11.82 -42.24
N THR A 303 15.60 -10.60 -42.64
CA THR A 303 15.76 -9.40 -41.81
C THR A 303 14.41 -8.69 -41.70
N LEU A 304 13.96 -8.44 -40.47
CA LEU A 304 12.90 -7.47 -40.20
C LEU A 304 13.53 -6.08 -40.27
N SER A 305 13.19 -5.33 -41.32
CA SER A 305 13.54 -3.91 -41.41
C SER A 305 12.69 -3.06 -40.47
N GLY A 306 13.24 -2.00 -39.89
CA GLY A 306 12.43 -1.07 -39.11
C GLY A 306 11.34 -0.39 -39.95
N THR A 307 10.34 0.18 -39.29
CA THR A 307 9.61 1.33 -39.86
C THR A 307 10.62 2.46 -40.01
N GLY A 308 11.23 2.56 -41.20
CA GLY A 308 12.49 3.29 -41.45
C GLY A 308 12.61 4.57 -40.63
N ALA A 309 13.46 4.50 -39.60
CA ALA A 309 13.39 5.39 -38.44
C ALA A 309 13.44 6.88 -38.84
N ASP A 310 12.49 7.66 -38.33
CA ASP A 310 12.33 9.08 -38.66
C ASP A 310 13.24 9.91 -37.75
N VAL A 311 14.54 9.63 -37.86
CA VAL A 311 15.58 10.17 -37.00
C VAL A 311 15.98 11.56 -37.46
N VAL A 312 15.19 12.53 -37.02
CA VAL A 312 15.53 13.96 -37.11
C VAL A 312 16.71 14.29 -36.21
N THR A 313 17.34 15.43 -36.51
CA THR A 313 18.37 16.02 -35.64
C THR A 313 17.74 17.22 -34.96
N VAL A 314 17.68 17.23 -33.63
CA VAL A 314 17.13 18.33 -32.83
C VAL A 314 18.27 19.20 -32.33
N GLN A 315 18.11 20.52 -32.40
CA GLN A 315 19.11 21.49 -31.96
C GLN A 315 18.46 22.64 -31.18
N GLY A 316 19.14 23.07 -30.13
CA GLY A 316 18.71 24.17 -29.27
C GLY A 316 19.81 24.55 -28.30
N THR A 317 19.46 25.42 -27.36
CA THR A 317 20.35 26.06 -26.39
C THR A 317 19.74 25.91 -25.00
N VAL A 318 20.51 25.48 -24.01
CA VAL A 318 20.15 25.67 -22.60
C VAL A 318 20.86 26.93 -22.11
N PHE A 319 20.14 27.84 -21.45
CA PHE A 319 20.69 29.13 -21.06
C PHE A 319 20.19 29.63 -19.71
N ASP A 320 20.98 30.53 -19.12
CA ASP A 320 20.76 31.27 -17.89
C ASP A 320 19.71 32.35 -18.22
N ASP A 321 18.44 32.04 -17.99
CA ASP A 321 17.31 32.97 -18.17
C ASP A 321 17.31 33.94 -16.98
N THR A 322 17.45 35.23 -17.31
CA THR A 322 17.81 36.28 -16.34
C THR A 322 16.67 37.23 -15.98
N ASP A 323 15.58 37.27 -16.76
CA ASP A 323 14.36 38.01 -16.41
C ASP A 323 13.09 37.14 -16.29
N GLY A 324 13.15 35.89 -16.76
CA GLY A 324 12.14 34.86 -16.54
C GLY A 324 11.06 34.78 -17.60
N ASP A 325 11.24 35.38 -18.79
CA ASP A 325 10.22 35.39 -19.85
C ASP A 325 10.23 34.12 -20.75
N GLY A 326 11.32 33.34 -20.71
CA GLY A 326 11.47 32.07 -21.43
C GLY A 326 11.89 32.16 -22.90
N VAL A 327 12.06 33.37 -23.44
CA VAL A 327 12.75 33.67 -24.71
C VAL A 327 14.27 33.70 -24.44
N ARG A 328 15.11 33.91 -25.47
CA ARG A 328 16.58 33.92 -25.33
C ARG A 328 17.19 35.21 -25.85
N GLU A 329 17.70 36.02 -24.94
CA GLU A 329 17.96 37.44 -25.20
C GLU A 329 19.44 37.79 -25.42
N GLN A 330 19.72 38.98 -25.98
CA GLN A 330 21.09 39.45 -26.22
C GLN A 330 21.79 39.88 -24.92
N GLY A 331 22.30 38.89 -24.20
CA GLY A 331 23.03 39.05 -22.94
C GLY A 331 23.07 37.75 -22.15
N GLU A 332 22.13 36.85 -22.43
CA GLU A 332 21.91 35.63 -21.69
C GLU A 332 22.92 34.55 -22.04
N LYS A 333 23.48 33.93 -21.00
CA LYS A 333 24.62 33.04 -21.16
C LYS A 333 24.12 31.60 -21.31
N GLY A 334 24.59 30.93 -22.36
CA GLY A 334 24.46 29.49 -22.47
C GLY A 334 25.08 28.75 -21.26
N LEU A 335 24.39 27.70 -20.82
CA LEU A 335 24.77 26.86 -19.69
C LEU A 335 25.48 25.61 -20.19
N GLU A 336 26.74 25.46 -19.81
CA GLU A 336 27.63 24.36 -20.20
C GLU A 336 27.41 23.12 -19.32
N GLY A 337 27.54 21.93 -19.90
CA GLY A 337 27.50 20.67 -19.15
C GLY A 337 26.12 20.17 -18.73
N VAL A 338 25.04 20.82 -19.16
CA VAL A 338 23.65 20.41 -18.86
C VAL A 338 23.25 19.23 -19.76
N SER A 339 22.61 18.22 -19.19
CA SER A 339 22.10 17.06 -19.94
C SER A 339 20.75 17.36 -20.59
N VAL A 340 20.58 16.92 -21.84
CA VAL A 340 19.32 16.98 -22.60
C VAL A 340 19.05 15.59 -23.19
N THR A 341 17.80 15.11 -23.13
CA THR A 341 17.43 13.74 -23.54
C THR A 341 16.03 13.69 -24.18
N ASP A 342 15.71 12.60 -24.87
CA ASP A 342 14.37 12.27 -25.37
C ASP A 342 13.81 10.96 -24.75
N GLY A 343 14.41 10.53 -23.64
CA GLY A 343 14.15 9.25 -22.98
C GLY A 343 14.86 8.05 -23.60
N ALA A 344 15.64 8.20 -24.68
CA ALA A 344 16.50 7.15 -25.23
C ALA A 344 17.89 7.65 -25.66
N ALA A 345 17.96 8.81 -26.33
CA ALA A 345 19.22 9.48 -26.67
C ALA A 345 19.58 10.54 -25.61
N TRP A 346 20.87 10.88 -25.51
CA TRP A 346 21.39 11.92 -24.61
C TRP A 346 22.37 12.84 -25.33
N ALA A 347 22.27 14.13 -25.05
CA ALA A 347 23.22 15.17 -25.38
C ALA A 347 23.68 15.88 -24.10
N THR A 348 24.79 16.63 -24.20
CA THR A 348 25.29 17.52 -23.16
C THR A 348 25.70 18.84 -23.81
N THR A 349 25.36 19.96 -23.19
CA THR A 349 25.57 21.29 -23.78
C THR A 349 27.03 21.73 -23.82
N GLY A 350 27.38 22.46 -24.88
CA GLY A 350 28.68 23.12 -25.04
C GLY A 350 28.83 24.39 -24.20
N ALA A 351 30.01 25.02 -24.26
CA ALA A 351 30.34 26.24 -23.53
C ALA A 351 29.47 27.47 -23.87
N ASP A 352 28.77 27.42 -24.99
CA ASP A 352 27.78 28.39 -25.49
C ASP A 352 26.32 27.99 -25.21
N GLY A 353 26.11 26.89 -24.46
CA GLY A 353 24.80 26.32 -24.14
C GLY A 353 24.19 25.46 -25.25
N ALA A 354 24.80 25.39 -26.44
CA ALA A 354 24.22 24.66 -27.57
C ALA A 354 24.26 23.14 -27.36
N TYR A 355 23.21 22.45 -27.78
CA TYR A 355 23.15 20.99 -27.85
C TYR A 355 22.73 20.51 -29.24
N THR A 356 22.95 19.22 -29.52
CA THR A 356 22.41 18.55 -30.70
C THR A 356 22.11 17.09 -30.35
N LEU A 357 20.87 16.67 -30.60
CA LEU A 357 20.33 15.35 -30.29
C LEU A 357 19.84 14.67 -31.58
N ARG A 358 19.77 13.34 -31.59
CA ARG A 358 19.18 12.55 -32.68
C ARG A 358 18.00 11.77 -32.13
N THR A 359 16.80 12.12 -32.55
CA THR A 359 15.54 11.66 -31.97
C THR A 359 14.71 10.97 -33.03
N ASP A 360 14.28 9.74 -32.75
CA ASP A 360 13.41 8.96 -33.64
C ASP A 360 11.94 9.24 -33.34
N ARG A 361 11.29 10.01 -34.22
CA ARG A 361 9.86 10.35 -34.07
C ARG A 361 8.92 9.16 -34.27
N ALA A 362 9.40 8.01 -34.79
CA ALA A 362 8.57 6.82 -34.94
C ALA A 362 8.23 6.13 -33.60
N ARG A 363 8.85 6.54 -32.48
CA ARG A 363 8.66 5.93 -31.15
C ARG A 363 7.32 6.26 -30.47
N ARG A 364 6.74 7.43 -30.74
CA ARG A 364 5.60 8.03 -30.02
C ARG A 364 4.74 8.87 -30.97
N GLU A 365 3.47 9.10 -30.65
CA GLU A 365 2.58 9.98 -31.45
C GLU A 365 2.92 11.46 -31.18
N THR A 366 3.11 11.85 -29.92
CA THR A 366 3.85 13.05 -29.49
C THR A 366 5.20 12.61 -28.91
N ASP A 367 6.31 12.99 -29.57
CA ASP A 367 7.66 12.79 -29.02
C ASP A 367 8.23 14.09 -28.44
N LEU A 368 9.04 13.95 -27.40
CA LEU A 368 9.47 15.03 -26.51
C LEU A 368 10.99 15.01 -26.33
N VAL A 369 11.57 16.20 -26.18
CA VAL A 369 12.93 16.41 -25.65
C VAL A 369 12.82 17.14 -24.32
N ASN A 370 13.61 16.75 -23.32
CA ASN A 370 13.61 17.35 -21.99
C ASN A 370 15.02 17.62 -21.44
N VAL A 371 15.12 18.58 -20.53
CA VAL A 371 16.38 19.01 -19.89
C VAL A 371 16.45 18.53 -18.44
N VAL A 372 17.59 17.97 -18.04
CA VAL A 372 17.88 17.67 -16.63
C VAL A 372 18.44 18.94 -16.00
N SER A 373 17.61 19.62 -15.20
CA SER A 373 17.99 20.91 -14.59
C SER A 373 19.10 20.74 -13.56
N PRO A 374 20.15 21.57 -13.53
CA PRO A 374 21.24 21.47 -12.56
C PRO A 374 20.90 22.16 -11.21
N ASN A 375 21.63 21.80 -10.15
CA ASN A 375 21.53 22.44 -8.82
C ASN A 375 21.42 23.98 -8.91
N GLY A 376 20.50 24.58 -8.16
CA GLY A 376 20.32 26.04 -8.11
C GLY A 376 19.50 26.64 -9.26
N TYR A 377 18.94 25.82 -10.15
CA TYR A 377 18.07 26.25 -11.24
C TYR A 377 16.68 25.59 -11.18
N THR A 378 15.69 26.30 -11.70
CA THR A 378 14.41 25.74 -12.12
C THR A 378 14.16 26.19 -13.56
N PRO A 379 13.60 25.36 -14.46
CA PRO A 379 13.13 25.84 -15.76
C PRO A 379 12.10 26.96 -15.60
N VAL A 380 12.03 27.86 -16.58
CA VAL A 380 10.96 28.88 -16.63
C VAL A 380 9.59 28.20 -16.48
N LEU A 381 8.67 28.80 -15.71
CA LEU A 381 7.35 28.22 -15.49
C LEU A 381 6.40 28.56 -16.62
N ARG A 382 5.56 27.59 -17.00
CA ARG A 382 4.35 27.83 -17.80
C ARG A 382 3.32 28.61 -16.97
N ASP A 383 2.28 29.10 -17.63
CA ASP A 383 1.15 29.81 -17.00
C ASP A 383 0.32 28.93 -16.04
N ASP A 384 0.44 27.60 -16.17
CA ASP A 384 -0.11 26.59 -15.27
C ASP A 384 0.87 26.10 -14.18
N TYR A 385 1.98 26.81 -13.97
CA TYR A 385 3.04 26.49 -13.00
C TYR A 385 3.82 25.18 -13.24
N ILE A 386 3.52 24.43 -14.30
CA ILE A 386 4.35 23.30 -14.72
C ILE A 386 5.67 23.87 -15.29
N PRO A 387 6.86 23.44 -14.83
CA PRO A 387 8.11 23.92 -15.41
C PRO A 387 8.20 23.56 -16.89
N ALA A 388 8.78 24.45 -17.69
CA ALA A 388 9.02 24.23 -19.12
C ALA A 388 10.22 23.29 -19.37
N PHE A 389 10.28 22.17 -18.63
CA PHE A 389 11.39 21.21 -18.65
C PHE A 389 11.43 20.31 -19.89
N PHE A 390 10.39 20.37 -20.74
CA PHE A 390 10.26 19.62 -21.99
C PHE A 390 9.81 20.50 -23.17
N ARG A 391 10.01 20.00 -24.39
CA ARG A 391 9.58 20.58 -25.67
C ARG A 391 9.04 19.45 -26.56
N GLU A 392 7.94 19.70 -27.26
CA GLU A 392 7.48 18.83 -28.36
C GLU A 392 8.48 18.88 -29.51
N VAL A 393 8.75 17.74 -30.15
CA VAL A 393 9.60 17.64 -31.35
C VAL A 393 8.78 17.99 -32.60
N PRO A 394 9.05 19.11 -33.30
CA PRO A 394 8.19 19.55 -34.40
C PRO A 394 8.09 18.57 -35.58
N GLN A 395 6.94 18.60 -36.24
CA GLN A 395 6.73 17.92 -37.52
C GLN A 395 7.44 18.68 -38.65
N GLY A 396 8.21 17.98 -39.49
CA GLY A 396 9.02 18.59 -40.55
C GLY A 396 10.21 17.74 -41.02
N GLN A 397 10.97 18.23 -42.00
CA GLN A 397 12.18 17.58 -42.52
C GLN A 397 13.43 18.42 -42.25
N GLY A 398 14.55 17.76 -41.93
CA GLY A 398 15.85 18.40 -41.67
C GLY A 398 16.16 18.56 -40.18
N PRO A 399 17.18 19.38 -39.83
CA PRO A 399 17.45 19.76 -38.44
C PRO A 399 16.31 20.62 -37.89
N LEU A 400 15.75 20.24 -36.74
CA LEU A 400 14.71 20.97 -36.03
C LEU A 400 15.39 21.88 -35.00
N THR A 401 15.41 23.18 -35.28
CA THR A 401 16.17 24.18 -34.51
C THR A 401 15.26 25.06 -33.65
N GLY A 402 15.76 25.52 -32.50
CA GLY A 402 15.05 26.45 -31.61
C GLY A 402 14.24 25.75 -30.50
N LEU A 403 14.59 24.51 -30.17
CA LEU A 403 14.09 23.83 -28.97
C LEU A 403 14.91 24.29 -27.76
N ASP A 404 14.86 25.58 -27.47
CA ASP A 404 15.68 26.21 -26.43
C ASP A 404 15.04 26.04 -25.03
N PHE A 405 15.89 25.88 -24.01
CA PHE A 405 15.52 25.69 -22.61
C PHE A 405 16.04 26.83 -21.74
N ALA A 406 15.13 27.74 -21.39
CA ALA A 406 15.31 28.76 -20.37
C ALA A 406 15.36 28.14 -18.96
N LEU A 407 16.47 28.36 -18.25
CA LEU A 407 16.64 27.95 -16.85
C LEU A 407 16.90 29.17 -15.96
N VAL A 408 15.97 29.44 -15.05
CA VAL A 408 16.04 30.57 -14.11
C VAL A 408 16.78 30.15 -12.84
N ARG A 409 17.66 31.01 -12.35
CA ARG A 409 18.35 30.82 -11.06
C ARG A 409 17.36 30.90 -9.90
N SER A 410 17.23 29.83 -9.13
CA SER A 410 16.31 29.76 -7.99
C SER A 410 17.07 29.63 -6.68
N ALA A 411 16.89 30.62 -5.79
CA ALA A 411 17.44 30.58 -4.44
C ALA A 411 16.88 29.39 -3.63
N ALA A 412 15.65 28.95 -3.92
CA ALA A 412 15.06 27.77 -3.32
C ALA A 412 15.72 26.48 -3.84
N ALA A 413 15.96 26.36 -5.16
CA ALA A 413 16.66 25.21 -5.74
C ALA A 413 18.15 25.10 -5.32
N ALA A 414 18.65 26.10 -4.59
CA ALA A 414 19.98 26.20 -3.99
C ALA A 414 19.95 26.11 -2.43
N ASP A 415 18.81 25.84 -1.81
CA ASP A 415 18.70 25.58 -0.37
C ASP A 415 18.42 24.10 -0.10
N PRO A 416 19.30 23.35 0.59
CA PRO A 416 19.04 21.96 0.92
C PRO A 416 17.93 21.78 1.97
N LYS A 417 17.34 22.88 2.48
CA LYS A 417 16.29 22.91 3.51
C LYS A 417 14.93 23.36 2.99
N GLU A 418 14.71 23.33 1.67
CA GLU A 418 13.39 23.53 1.07
C GLU A 418 12.29 22.70 1.77
N LYS A 419 11.05 23.19 1.67
CA LYS A 419 9.84 22.44 1.96
C LYS A 419 9.06 22.22 0.68
N TRP A 420 8.75 20.98 0.37
CA TRP A 420 7.96 20.63 -0.83
C TRP A 420 6.59 20.11 -0.42
N LEU A 421 5.58 20.38 -1.23
CA LEU A 421 4.24 19.80 -1.08
C LEU A 421 4.19 18.50 -1.88
N MET A 422 3.86 17.39 -1.22
CA MET A 422 3.56 16.11 -1.85
C MET A 422 2.03 15.94 -1.86
N ILE A 423 1.47 15.74 -3.05
CA ILE A 423 0.05 15.40 -3.26
C ILE A 423 -0.07 14.09 -4.04
N SER A 424 -1.22 13.44 -3.94
CA SER A 424 -1.51 12.17 -4.63
C SER A 424 -2.94 12.20 -5.13
N ASP A 425 -3.24 11.52 -6.24
CA ASP A 425 -4.61 11.13 -6.61
C ASP A 425 -5.58 12.33 -6.69
N VAL A 426 -5.13 13.38 -7.39
CA VAL A 426 -5.83 14.67 -7.61
C VAL A 426 -7.11 14.48 -8.42
N GLU A 427 -7.12 13.49 -9.31
CA GLU A 427 -8.28 12.95 -10.02
C GLU A 427 -9.24 14.03 -10.55
N VAL A 428 -8.71 14.99 -11.32
CA VAL A 428 -9.53 16.09 -11.87
C VAL A 428 -10.48 15.57 -12.96
N GLY A 429 -11.62 15.04 -12.51
CA GLY A 429 -12.55 14.26 -13.31
C GLY A 429 -13.38 15.07 -14.29
N ASN A 430 -13.52 14.54 -15.51
CA ASN A 430 -14.36 15.08 -16.59
C ASN A 430 -15.15 13.97 -17.32
N ARG A 431 -15.61 12.93 -16.62
CA ARG A 431 -16.41 11.85 -17.22
C ARG A 431 -17.85 12.30 -17.50
N THR A 432 -18.39 13.23 -16.68
CA THR A 432 -19.75 13.76 -16.85
C THR A 432 -19.83 15.28 -16.68
N ASP A 433 -20.90 15.91 -17.17
CA ASP A 433 -21.14 17.34 -16.98
C ASP A 433 -21.46 17.71 -15.52
N ALA A 434 -21.93 16.77 -14.71
CA ALA A 434 -22.10 16.99 -13.27
C ALA A 434 -20.73 17.10 -12.58
N GLU A 435 -19.83 16.17 -12.89
CA GLU A 435 -18.46 16.12 -12.38
C GLU A 435 -17.63 17.31 -12.86
N TYR A 436 -17.64 17.64 -14.16
CA TYR A 436 -16.97 18.83 -14.71
C TYR A 436 -17.29 20.12 -13.91
N ARG A 437 -18.55 20.30 -13.50
CA ARG A 437 -19.01 21.47 -12.73
C ARG A 437 -18.56 21.46 -11.27
N SER A 438 -18.20 20.32 -10.69
CA SER A 438 -17.72 20.21 -9.30
C SER A 438 -16.20 20.01 -9.20
N SER A 439 -15.51 19.55 -10.24
CA SER A 439 -14.06 19.32 -10.24
C SER A 439 -13.26 20.62 -10.19
N LEU A 440 -13.53 21.61 -11.07
CA LEU A 440 -12.75 22.86 -11.10
C LEU A 440 -12.81 23.65 -9.78
N PRO A 441 -13.99 23.86 -9.13
CA PRO A 441 -14.04 24.58 -7.87
C PRO A 441 -13.33 23.87 -6.71
N ARG A 442 -13.38 22.52 -6.67
CA ARG A 442 -12.64 21.70 -5.70
C ARG A 442 -11.14 21.87 -5.86
N TRP A 443 -10.63 21.53 -7.04
CA TRP A 443 -9.20 21.57 -7.34
C TRP A 443 -8.63 22.99 -7.17
N LYS A 444 -9.35 24.02 -7.64
CA LYS A 444 -8.97 25.42 -7.42
C LYS A 444 -8.80 25.75 -5.93
N GLY A 445 -9.77 25.38 -5.07
CA GLY A 445 -9.70 25.66 -3.64
C GLY A 445 -8.49 25.02 -2.96
N GLN A 446 -8.16 23.79 -3.37
CA GLN A 446 -6.97 23.09 -2.88
C GLN A 446 -5.66 23.71 -3.37
N VAL A 447 -5.63 24.25 -4.59
CA VAL A 447 -4.50 25.05 -5.09
C VAL A 447 -4.37 26.37 -4.32
N GLU A 448 -5.48 27.02 -3.95
CA GLU A 448 -5.45 28.22 -3.09
C GLU A 448 -4.88 27.89 -1.70
N ALA A 449 -5.28 26.76 -1.10
CA ALA A 449 -4.70 26.26 0.15
C ALA A 449 -3.20 25.95 0.02
N MET A 450 -2.76 25.28 -1.05
CA MET A 450 -1.33 25.03 -1.30
C MET A 450 -0.53 26.33 -1.48
N ALA A 451 -1.06 27.34 -2.17
CA ALA A 451 -0.43 28.65 -2.34
C ALA A 451 -0.35 29.47 -1.04
N GLU A 452 -1.21 29.16 -0.07
CA GLU A 452 -1.22 29.76 1.26
C GLU A 452 -0.10 29.21 2.18
N VAL A 453 0.51 28.06 1.86
CA VAL A 453 1.53 27.40 2.71
C VAL A 453 2.80 28.22 2.83
N ASP A 454 3.30 28.36 4.06
CA ASP A 454 4.42 29.24 4.37
C ASP A 454 5.78 28.53 4.24
N GLY A 455 6.61 29.02 3.32
CA GLY A 455 7.91 28.44 3.02
C GLY A 455 7.90 27.21 2.09
N ALA A 456 6.75 26.87 1.50
CA ALA A 456 6.69 25.89 0.41
C ALA A 456 7.33 26.46 -0.86
N THR A 457 8.12 25.65 -1.57
CA THR A 457 8.91 26.10 -2.74
C THR A 457 8.72 25.27 -4.00
N LEU A 458 7.93 24.19 -3.93
CA LEU A 458 7.69 23.20 -4.97
C LEU A 458 6.50 22.32 -4.58
N THR A 459 5.60 22.00 -5.51
CA THR A 459 4.68 20.85 -5.42
C THR A 459 5.16 19.74 -6.34
N ILE A 460 5.03 18.49 -5.89
CA ILE A 460 5.17 17.30 -6.71
C ILE A 460 3.97 16.37 -6.46
N SER A 461 3.36 15.85 -7.52
CA SER A 461 2.35 14.80 -7.38
C SER A 461 2.99 13.42 -7.28
N THR A 462 2.21 12.40 -6.93
CA THR A 462 2.60 10.98 -7.06
C THR A 462 1.53 10.21 -7.82
N GLY A 463 1.21 10.66 -9.03
CA GLY A 463 0.22 10.04 -9.92
C GLY A 463 -1.22 10.53 -9.77
N ASP A 464 -2.06 9.98 -10.65
CA ASP A 464 -3.50 10.18 -10.80
C ASP A 464 -3.92 11.65 -10.72
N LEU A 465 -3.36 12.47 -11.61
CA LEU A 465 -3.73 13.87 -11.78
C LEU A 465 -5.13 14.04 -12.38
N THR A 466 -5.56 13.08 -13.20
CA THR A 466 -6.78 13.13 -14.01
C THR A 466 -7.44 11.75 -14.10
N VAL A 467 -8.74 11.72 -14.43
CA VAL A 467 -9.49 10.47 -14.65
C VAL A 467 -9.80 10.29 -16.13
N THR A 468 -8.80 9.83 -16.89
CA THR A 468 -8.87 9.73 -18.35
C THR A 468 -9.15 8.32 -18.86
N ASP A 469 -8.70 7.29 -18.16
CA ASP A 469 -8.91 5.88 -18.51
C ASP A 469 -10.41 5.55 -18.65
N TYR A 470 -11.22 5.92 -17.65
CA TYR A 470 -12.68 5.77 -17.62
C TYR A 470 -13.45 6.87 -18.38
N ALA A 471 -12.78 7.92 -18.87
CA ALA A 471 -13.44 8.99 -19.62
C ALA A 471 -13.57 8.64 -21.10
N ASP A 472 -14.73 9.00 -21.68
CA ASP A 472 -14.92 9.07 -23.13
C ASP A 472 -13.76 9.83 -23.78
N VAL A 473 -13.27 9.34 -24.94
CA VAL A 473 -12.09 9.91 -25.61
C VAL A 473 -12.25 11.41 -25.92
N ALA A 474 -13.47 11.86 -26.22
CA ALA A 474 -13.80 13.26 -26.45
C ALA A 474 -13.70 14.16 -25.19
N ARG A 475 -13.61 13.58 -23.99
CA ARG A 475 -13.55 14.29 -22.70
C ARG A 475 -12.18 14.22 -22.02
N ARG A 476 -11.30 13.29 -22.40
CA ARG A 476 -9.96 13.07 -21.81
C ARG A 476 -9.12 14.34 -21.71
N GLN A 477 -8.99 15.08 -22.82
CA GLN A 477 -8.26 16.36 -22.86
C GLN A 477 -8.80 17.37 -21.82
N GLY A 478 -10.12 17.40 -21.61
CA GLY A 478 -10.76 18.30 -20.65
C GLY A 478 -10.39 18.01 -19.19
N GLY A 479 -9.91 16.82 -18.83
CA GLY A 479 -9.33 16.55 -17.50
C GLY A 479 -8.04 17.35 -17.29
N TYR A 480 -7.12 17.28 -18.26
CA TYR A 480 -5.89 18.08 -18.26
C TYR A 480 -6.16 19.59 -18.43
N ASP A 481 -7.25 19.99 -19.09
CA ASP A 481 -7.65 21.40 -19.16
C ASP A 481 -8.13 21.92 -17.79
N LEU A 482 -8.96 21.14 -17.08
CA LEU A 482 -9.40 21.45 -15.71
C LEU A 482 -8.22 21.48 -14.71
N LEU A 483 -7.27 20.55 -14.83
CA LEU A 483 -6.06 20.49 -14.01
C LEU A 483 -5.24 21.79 -14.14
N ARG A 484 -4.92 22.18 -15.37
CA ARG A 484 -4.15 23.40 -15.65
C ARG A 484 -4.90 24.67 -15.27
N GLU A 485 -6.19 24.72 -15.54
CA GLU A 485 -7.04 25.86 -15.18
C GLU A 485 -7.18 26.03 -13.66
N GLY A 486 -7.23 24.94 -12.89
CA GLY A 486 -7.24 25.00 -11.42
C GLY A 486 -5.91 25.50 -10.84
N LEU A 487 -4.78 25.02 -11.36
CA LEU A 487 -3.43 25.53 -11.02
C LEU A 487 -3.33 27.04 -11.28
N ARG A 488 -3.76 27.47 -12.48
CA ARG A 488 -3.74 28.86 -12.93
C ARG A 488 -4.69 29.77 -12.14
N GLN A 489 -5.92 29.32 -11.86
CA GLN A 489 -6.92 30.09 -11.11
C GLN A 489 -6.62 30.17 -9.61
N GLY A 490 -6.12 29.08 -9.01
CA GLY A 490 -5.76 29.04 -7.59
C GLY A 490 -4.41 29.69 -7.27
N ARG A 491 -3.58 29.92 -8.30
CA ARG A 491 -2.31 30.65 -8.24
C ARG A 491 -1.25 29.99 -7.36
N LEU A 492 -0.91 28.74 -7.67
CA LEU A 492 0.04 27.92 -6.90
C LEU A 492 1.34 28.66 -6.51
N GLY A 493 1.87 29.52 -7.39
CA GLY A 493 2.95 30.45 -7.07
C GLY A 493 4.37 29.85 -7.09
N HIS A 494 4.48 28.53 -7.11
CA HIS A 494 5.74 27.79 -7.19
C HIS A 494 5.61 26.56 -8.13
N PRO A 495 6.73 25.92 -8.55
CA PRO A 495 6.72 24.83 -9.52
C PRO A 495 5.74 23.69 -9.18
N PHE A 496 5.09 23.13 -10.21
CA PHE A 496 4.31 21.89 -10.12
C PHE A 496 4.97 20.78 -10.95
N TYR A 497 5.51 19.76 -10.29
CA TYR A 497 6.11 18.59 -10.95
C TYR A 497 5.13 17.42 -11.03
N PRO A 498 4.73 16.99 -12.24
CA PRO A 498 3.77 15.91 -12.42
C PRO A 498 4.46 14.53 -12.39
N VAL A 499 3.88 13.59 -11.65
CA VAL A 499 4.15 12.14 -11.71
C VAL A 499 2.88 11.45 -12.21
N ILE A 500 3.02 10.37 -12.98
CA ILE A 500 1.92 9.71 -13.71
C ILE A 500 1.32 8.53 -12.95
N GLY A 501 -0.01 8.46 -12.87
CA GLY A 501 -0.72 7.29 -12.35
C GLY A 501 -1.49 6.51 -13.42
N ASN A 502 -2.26 5.51 -12.97
CA ASN A 502 -3.05 4.63 -13.84
C ASN A 502 -4.28 5.30 -14.47
N HIS A 503 -4.90 6.28 -13.80
CA HIS A 503 -6.06 7.01 -14.31
C HIS A 503 -5.67 8.14 -15.29
N ASP A 504 -4.40 8.58 -15.24
CA ASP A 504 -3.80 9.45 -16.26
C ASP A 504 -3.58 8.75 -17.63
N LEU A 505 -3.75 7.42 -17.70
CA LEU A 505 -3.60 6.63 -18.92
C LEU A 505 -4.81 6.78 -19.85
N GLY A 506 -4.60 7.46 -20.97
CA GLY A 506 -5.60 7.65 -22.02
C GLY A 506 -4.97 7.79 -23.40
N GLY A 507 -5.30 6.87 -24.31
CA GLY A 507 -4.94 6.96 -25.72
C GLY A 507 -5.97 7.70 -26.59
N THR A 508 -5.56 8.05 -27.81
CA THR A 508 -6.43 8.54 -28.89
C THR A 508 -7.16 7.36 -29.57
N PRO A 509 -8.15 7.59 -30.46
CA PRO A 509 -8.83 6.50 -31.18
C PRO A 509 -7.92 5.66 -32.09
N THR A 510 -6.71 6.13 -32.38
CA THR A 510 -5.70 5.49 -33.23
C THR A 510 -4.50 4.94 -32.45
N SER A 511 -4.37 5.30 -31.17
CA SER A 511 -3.29 4.84 -30.30
C SER A 511 -3.38 3.33 -30.01
N THR A 512 -2.25 2.62 -30.06
CA THR A 512 -2.18 1.19 -29.69
C THR A 512 -0.89 0.90 -28.90
N GLY A 513 -0.96 -0.07 -27.98
CA GLY A 513 0.14 -0.41 -27.08
C GLY A 513 0.48 0.68 -26.05
N TYR A 514 1.48 0.40 -25.20
CA TYR A 514 1.94 1.27 -24.11
C TYR A 514 2.28 2.70 -24.57
N ALA A 515 3.02 2.84 -25.69
CA ALA A 515 3.39 4.15 -26.21
C ALA A 515 2.16 5.01 -26.57
N GLY A 516 1.04 4.37 -26.94
CA GLY A 516 -0.21 5.03 -27.28
C GLY A 516 -1.11 5.39 -26.08
N THR A 517 -1.05 4.67 -24.96
CA THR A 517 -1.86 4.99 -23.76
C THR A 517 -1.37 6.24 -23.02
N LEU A 518 -0.17 6.72 -23.34
CA LEU A 518 0.47 7.88 -22.73
C LEU A 518 0.28 9.18 -23.51
N GLU A 519 -0.56 9.20 -24.55
CA GLU A 519 -0.56 10.30 -25.52
C GLU A 519 -1.19 11.60 -24.98
N TYR A 520 -2.28 11.52 -24.20
CA TYR A 520 -2.81 12.72 -23.55
C TYR A 520 -1.90 13.25 -22.43
N TRP A 521 -1.14 12.38 -21.75
CA TRP A 521 -0.11 12.78 -20.78
C TRP A 521 0.97 13.64 -21.45
N ARG A 522 1.61 13.11 -22.50
CA ARG A 522 2.74 13.77 -23.19
C ARG A 522 2.39 15.13 -23.78
N ARG A 523 1.17 15.29 -24.31
CA ARG A 523 0.68 16.57 -24.86
C ARG A 523 0.48 17.67 -23.83
N ASN A 524 0.23 17.30 -22.57
CA ASN A 524 -0.20 18.25 -21.55
C ASN A 524 0.87 18.55 -20.49
N VAL A 525 1.48 17.50 -19.91
CA VAL A 525 2.24 17.60 -18.66
C VAL A 525 3.70 17.15 -18.75
N GLY A 526 4.09 16.34 -19.73
CA GLY A 526 5.51 16.05 -20.02
C GLY A 526 5.82 14.59 -20.36
N PRO A 527 7.10 14.18 -20.37
CA PRO A 527 7.47 12.76 -20.51
C PRO A 527 6.97 11.94 -19.31
N GLU A 528 6.78 10.64 -19.54
CA GLU A 528 6.34 9.67 -18.54
C GLU A 528 7.38 9.37 -17.44
N TRP A 529 8.66 9.65 -17.70
CA TRP A 529 9.77 9.59 -16.73
C TRP A 529 10.79 10.70 -17.01
N TYR A 530 11.39 11.26 -15.96
CA TYR A 530 12.38 12.35 -16.08
C TYR A 530 13.15 12.56 -14.76
N SER A 531 14.15 13.44 -14.78
CA SER A 531 14.97 13.76 -13.61
C SER A 531 15.38 15.24 -13.54
N PHE A 532 15.77 15.70 -12.35
CA PHE A 532 16.37 17.02 -12.11
C PHE A 532 17.24 17.04 -10.85
N ASP A 533 18.24 17.93 -10.82
CA ASP A 533 19.14 18.13 -9.69
C ASP A 533 18.70 19.34 -8.84
N ARG A 534 18.78 19.24 -7.52
CA ARG A 534 18.35 20.30 -6.58
C ARG A 534 19.17 20.23 -5.28
N ASP A 535 19.85 21.33 -4.92
CA ASP A 535 21.07 21.38 -4.07
C ASP A 535 21.62 20.04 -3.52
N GLY A 536 22.42 19.34 -4.34
CA GLY A 536 23.11 18.12 -3.91
C GLY A 536 22.22 16.88 -3.82
N ARG A 537 20.96 17.00 -4.22
CA ARG A 537 20.02 15.90 -4.47
C ARG A 537 19.81 15.70 -5.96
N HIS A 538 19.43 14.49 -6.31
CA HIS A 538 19.00 14.10 -7.64
C HIS A 538 17.59 13.51 -7.51
N VAL A 539 16.61 14.13 -8.16
CA VAL A 539 15.21 13.72 -8.16
C VAL A 539 14.94 12.91 -9.42
N VAL A 540 14.32 11.74 -9.26
CA VAL A 540 13.95 10.82 -10.33
C VAL A 540 12.45 10.58 -10.27
N VAL A 541 11.76 10.81 -11.39
CA VAL A 541 10.33 10.49 -11.60
C VAL A 541 10.22 9.28 -12.52
N LEU A 542 9.42 8.29 -12.10
CA LEU A 542 9.25 7.00 -12.77
C LEU A 542 7.77 6.74 -13.13
N GLU A 543 7.58 6.06 -14.26
CA GLU A 543 6.37 5.32 -14.62
C GLU A 543 6.43 3.92 -13.98
N ASP A 544 5.36 3.48 -13.31
CA ASP A 544 5.28 2.16 -12.70
C ASP A 544 3.90 1.50 -12.74
N ASN A 545 2.98 2.04 -13.54
CA ASN A 545 1.62 1.54 -13.71
C ASN A 545 1.52 0.40 -14.72
N ASP A 546 2.31 0.44 -15.81
CA ASP A 546 2.33 -0.62 -16.82
C ASP A 546 3.71 -1.27 -16.96
N SER A 547 3.82 -2.49 -16.43
CA SER A 547 5.03 -3.33 -16.57
C SER A 547 5.49 -3.59 -18.02
N ARG A 548 4.68 -3.27 -19.05
CA ARG A 548 4.96 -3.48 -20.48
C ARG A 548 5.58 -2.23 -21.12
N GLY A 549 6.91 -2.15 -21.16
CA GLY A 549 7.64 -1.09 -21.90
C GLY A 549 8.79 -0.46 -21.12
N LEU A 550 8.83 -0.69 -19.81
CA LEU A 550 9.78 -0.12 -18.84
C LEU A 550 11.26 -0.44 -19.11
N ASN A 551 11.59 -1.29 -20.09
CA ASN A 551 12.96 -1.47 -20.56
C ASN A 551 13.58 -0.15 -21.04
N ALA A 552 12.79 0.74 -21.68
CA ALA A 552 13.29 2.05 -22.10
C ALA A 552 13.61 2.95 -20.88
N GLN A 553 12.72 2.97 -19.87
CA GLN A 553 12.96 3.64 -18.59
C GLN A 553 14.22 3.11 -17.89
N LEU A 554 14.44 1.79 -17.90
CA LEU A 554 15.59 1.16 -17.24
C LEU A 554 16.93 1.58 -17.86
N GLU A 555 17.05 1.60 -19.18
CA GLU A 555 18.29 2.04 -19.84
C GLU A 555 18.47 3.57 -19.75
N TRP A 556 17.39 4.35 -19.76
CA TRP A 556 17.43 5.78 -19.46
C TRP A 556 17.95 6.04 -18.03
N LEU A 557 17.35 5.40 -17.03
CA LEU A 557 17.67 5.55 -15.61
C LEU A 557 19.13 5.17 -15.30
N ARG A 558 19.65 4.12 -15.95
CA ARG A 558 21.07 3.74 -15.85
C ARG A 558 22.01 4.85 -16.24
N GLU A 559 21.75 5.50 -17.37
CA GLU A 559 22.58 6.60 -17.89
C GLU A 559 22.37 7.90 -17.08
N ASP A 560 21.15 8.16 -16.62
CA ASP A 560 20.78 9.28 -15.75
C ASP A 560 21.51 9.22 -14.39
N LEU A 561 21.32 8.13 -13.63
CA LEU A 561 21.99 7.93 -12.34
C LEU A 561 23.52 7.95 -12.47
N ARG A 562 24.07 7.36 -13.55
CA ARG A 562 25.52 7.38 -13.85
C ARG A 562 26.05 8.78 -14.15
N ARG A 563 25.22 9.71 -14.65
CA ARG A 563 25.57 11.12 -14.87
C ARG A 563 25.38 11.98 -13.62
N HIS A 564 24.24 11.82 -12.94
CA HIS A 564 23.73 12.81 -11.99
C HIS A 564 23.71 12.34 -10.53
N ALA A 565 23.52 11.05 -10.23
CA ALA A 565 23.37 10.57 -8.84
C ALA A 565 24.69 10.39 -8.07
N VAL A 566 25.84 10.33 -8.76
CA VAL A 566 27.15 10.08 -8.11
C VAL A 566 27.53 11.25 -7.20
N GLY A 567 27.59 11.00 -5.89
CA GLY A 567 27.87 12.03 -4.88
C GLY A 567 26.67 12.88 -4.47
N LYS A 568 25.45 12.54 -4.93
CA LYS A 568 24.19 13.16 -4.53
C LYS A 568 23.30 12.20 -3.73
N GLN A 569 22.37 12.75 -2.95
CA GLN A 569 21.25 11.99 -2.39
C GLN A 569 20.22 11.74 -3.49
N VAL A 570 19.70 10.52 -3.63
CA VAL A 570 18.63 10.22 -4.62
C VAL A 570 17.27 10.27 -3.93
N LEU A 571 16.34 11.01 -4.52
CA LEU A 571 14.92 11.02 -4.16
C LEU A 571 14.12 10.46 -5.34
N VAL A 572 13.28 9.45 -5.12
CA VAL A 572 12.51 8.79 -6.17
C VAL A 572 11.02 9.03 -5.95
N PHE A 573 10.29 9.36 -7.01
CA PHE A 573 8.85 9.50 -7.03
C PHE A 573 8.25 8.61 -8.12
N ALA A 574 7.19 7.89 -7.79
CA ALA A 574 6.38 7.08 -8.70
C ALA A 574 4.91 7.18 -8.27
N HIS A 575 3.98 6.45 -8.89
CA HIS A 575 2.62 6.39 -8.38
C HIS A 575 2.44 5.26 -7.37
N ARG A 576 3.05 4.10 -7.61
CA ARG A 576 2.80 2.88 -6.82
C ARG A 576 3.94 2.58 -5.84
N SER A 577 3.62 1.89 -4.76
CA SER A 577 4.64 1.41 -3.80
C SER A 577 5.36 0.20 -4.38
N LEU A 578 6.69 0.32 -4.57
CA LEU A 578 7.54 -0.79 -5.02
C LEU A 578 7.84 -1.81 -3.90
N PHE A 579 7.37 -1.56 -2.68
CA PHE A 579 7.69 -2.32 -1.46
C PHE A 579 6.48 -3.00 -0.82
N THR A 580 5.40 -3.20 -1.58
CA THR A 580 4.25 -4.02 -1.17
C THR A 580 4.61 -5.50 -0.98
N ARG A 581 3.66 -6.28 -0.43
CA ARG A 581 3.74 -7.75 -0.30
C ARG A 581 3.98 -8.54 -1.59
N TRP A 582 3.76 -7.92 -2.75
CA TRP A 582 3.98 -8.51 -4.08
C TRP A 582 5.35 -8.11 -4.66
N GLY A 583 6.07 -7.23 -3.98
CA GLY A 583 7.25 -6.53 -4.51
C GLY A 583 6.92 -5.60 -5.68
N PRO A 584 7.92 -5.16 -6.45
CA PRO A 584 7.74 -4.32 -7.63
C PRO A 584 7.22 -5.09 -8.86
N GLY A 585 6.97 -6.40 -8.74
CA GLY A 585 6.75 -7.28 -9.89
C GLY A 585 8.00 -7.42 -10.79
N ALA A 586 7.93 -8.33 -11.77
CA ALA A 586 9.09 -8.64 -12.63
C ALA A 586 9.54 -7.47 -13.52
N GLY A 587 8.63 -6.56 -13.88
CA GLY A 587 8.92 -5.41 -14.74
C GLY A 587 9.74 -4.30 -14.07
N MET A 588 9.42 -3.95 -12.82
CA MET A 588 10.14 -2.91 -12.06
C MET A 588 11.25 -3.46 -11.15
N GLN A 589 11.38 -4.78 -10.99
CA GLN A 589 12.48 -5.39 -10.24
C GLN A 589 13.87 -4.90 -10.69
N PRO A 590 14.22 -4.83 -11.99
CA PRO A 590 15.52 -4.33 -12.43
C PRO A 590 15.76 -2.86 -12.10
N THR A 591 14.70 -2.05 -12.06
CA THR A 591 14.72 -0.62 -11.68
C THR A 591 15.12 -0.47 -10.21
N VAL A 592 14.52 -1.27 -9.32
CA VAL A 592 14.87 -1.34 -7.89
C VAL A 592 16.31 -1.81 -7.69
N ASP A 593 16.77 -2.80 -8.47
CA ASP A 593 18.15 -3.30 -8.39
C ASP A 593 19.21 -2.33 -8.96
N GLU A 594 18.80 -1.39 -9.82
CA GLU A 594 19.64 -0.27 -10.26
C GLU A 594 19.72 0.83 -9.19
N LEU A 595 18.57 1.25 -8.66
CA LEU A 595 18.46 2.26 -7.59
C LEU A 595 19.25 1.87 -6.34
N ALA A 596 19.26 0.58 -5.97
CA ALA A 596 19.98 0.05 -4.81
C ALA A 596 21.52 0.22 -4.84
N LYS A 597 22.09 0.74 -5.94
CA LYS A 597 23.52 1.04 -6.09
C LYS A 597 23.89 2.48 -5.65
N TYR A 598 22.90 3.34 -5.40
CA TYR A 598 23.06 4.77 -5.14
C TYR A 598 22.50 5.17 -3.76
N ASP A 599 22.75 6.41 -3.30
CA ASP A 599 22.33 6.89 -1.97
C ASP A 599 20.86 7.32 -1.95
N VAL A 600 19.94 6.38 -2.18
CA VAL A 600 18.48 6.61 -2.13
C VAL A 600 18.07 6.94 -0.69
N ARG A 601 17.58 8.17 -0.48
CA ARG A 601 17.09 8.65 0.82
C ARG A 601 15.57 8.63 0.95
N MET A 602 14.85 8.80 -0.16
CA MET A 602 13.40 8.78 -0.19
C MET A 602 12.87 8.03 -1.40
N PHE A 603 11.79 7.29 -1.20
CA PHE A 603 10.86 6.85 -2.22
C PHE A 603 9.48 7.44 -1.88
N ALA A 604 8.71 7.90 -2.86
CA ALA A 604 7.40 8.52 -2.64
C ALA A 604 6.35 8.02 -3.65
N ALA A 605 5.15 7.72 -3.15
CA ALA A 605 4.05 7.12 -3.90
C ALA A 605 2.65 7.53 -3.36
N GLY A 606 1.61 7.31 -4.15
CA GLY A 606 0.22 7.69 -3.85
C GLY A 606 -0.76 6.51 -3.79
N HIS A 607 -0.68 5.59 -4.75
CA HIS A 607 -1.71 4.57 -5.10
C HIS A 607 -2.28 3.72 -3.96
N ASN A 608 -1.58 3.58 -2.83
CA ASN A 608 -2.08 2.83 -1.68
C ASN A 608 -3.11 3.62 -0.85
N GLN A 609 -3.11 4.95 -0.95
CA GLN A 609 -3.95 5.88 -0.19
C GLN A 609 -3.86 5.68 1.34
N GLN A 610 -2.64 5.42 1.82
CA GLN A 610 -2.32 5.29 3.25
C GLN A 610 -1.17 6.25 3.59
N ALA A 611 -1.32 7.05 4.64
CA ALA A 611 -0.34 8.04 5.07
C ALA A 611 0.84 7.40 5.87
N GLU A 612 1.49 6.40 5.28
CA GLU A 612 2.51 5.55 5.93
C GLU A 612 3.95 6.02 5.72
N TYR A 613 4.81 5.68 6.70
CA TYR A 613 6.25 5.93 6.68
C TYR A 613 7.03 4.61 6.85
N ARG A 614 7.45 3.98 5.74
CA ARG A 614 8.14 2.67 5.78
C ARG A 614 9.65 2.79 5.64
N ARG A 615 10.41 2.33 6.63
CA ARG A 615 11.88 2.33 6.58
C ARG A 615 12.47 1.08 5.92
N GLY A 616 13.66 1.25 5.35
CA GLY A 616 14.61 0.15 5.12
C GLY A 616 14.54 -0.53 3.75
N ALA A 617 13.72 -0.04 2.82
CA ALA A 617 13.69 -0.47 1.42
C ALA A 617 15.12 -0.46 0.79
N PHE A 618 15.85 0.64 1.00
CA PHE A 618 17.28 0.78 0.74
C PHE A 618 18.02 1.25 2.00
N ALA A 619 19.36 1.29 1.93
CA ALA A 619 20.20 1.71 3.05
C ALA A 619 19.98 3.20 3.42
N ARG A 620 19.37 3.44 4.60
CA ARG A 620 18.94 4.76 5.12
C ARG A 620 17.69 5.37 4.45
N SER A 621 17.03 4.66 3.53
CA SER A 621 15.83 5.21 2.87
C SER A 621 14.59 5.14 3.75
N VAL A 622 13.68 6.08 3.48
CA VAL A 622 12.27 6.02 3.88
C VAL A 622 11.39 5.99 2.63
N GLU A 623 10.38 5.14 2.60
CA GLU A 623 9.23 5.26 1.70
C GLU A 623 8.16 6.11 2.41
N VAL A 624 7.68 7.15 1.73
CA VAL A 624 6.63 8.05 2.20
C VAL A 624 5.42 7.87 1.28
N ASN A 625 4.29 7.44 1.83
CA ASN A 625 3.02 7.38 1.10
C ASN A 625 2.10 8.51 1.59
N ASN A 626 1.25 9.03 0.72
CA ASN A 626 0.16 9.93 1.12
C ASN A 626 -1.20 9.21 1.08
N MET A 627 -2.21 9.82 1.71
CA MET A 627 -3.60 9.51 1.39
C MET A 627 -4.00 10.24 0.09
N GLY A 628 -5.05 9.77 -0.56
CA GLY A 628 -5.50 10.35 -1.83
C GLY A 628 -6.08 11.76 -1.67
N MET A 629 -6.13 12.50 -2.77
CA MET A 629 -6.88 13.74 -2.89
C MET A 629 -8.33 13.40 -3.33
N TYR A 630 -9.06 14.22 -4.11
CA TYR A 630 -10.50 13.97 -4.37
C TYR A 630 -10.77 12.88 -5.43
N GLY A 631 -10.50 11.62 -5.07
CA GLY A 631 -10.54 10.47 -6.00
C GLY A 631 -11.81 9.63 -6.07
N ILE A 632 -11.80 8.62 -6.97
CA ILE A 632 -12.85 7.58 -7.11
C ILE A 632 -12.87 6.61 -5.94
N ASP A 633 -11.72 6.38 -5.32
CA ASP A 633 -11.53 5.44 -4.21
C ASP A 633 -12.02 6.01 -2.86
N ALA A 634 -12.45 7.28 -2.86
CA ALA A 634 -13.07 7.98 -1.75
C ALA A 634 -12.19 8.17 -0.49
N ALA A 635 -10.90 8.42 -0.65
CA ALA A 635 -10.08 8.99 0.43
C ALA A 635 -10.62 10.38 0.88
N ARG A 636 -10.39 10.76 2.14
CA ARG A 636 -10.47 12.17 2.56
C ARG A 636 -9.25 12.91 1.98
N PRO A 637 -9.42 14.09 1.36
CA PRO A 637 -8.35 14.77 0.64
C PRO A 637 -7.32 15.39 1.60
N ASP A 638 -6.04 15.08 1.41
CA ASP A 638 -4.95 15.69 2.17
C ASP A 638 -3.65 15.83 1.36
N TYR A 639 -2.61 16.38 2.01
CA TYR A 639 -1.25 16.49 1.49
C TYR A 639 -0.19 16.45 2.59
N LYS A 640 1.08 16.31 2.19
CA LYS A 640 2.25 16.40 3.09
C LYS A 640 3.16 17.56 2.72
N ILE A 641 3.57 18.33 3.73
CA ILE A 641 4.69 19.27 3.63
C ILE A 641 5.97 18.51 3.97
N LEU A 642 6.72 18.02 2.99
CA LEU A 642 8.00 17.35 3.18
C LEU A 642 9.04 18.36 3.69
N ASP A 643 9.73 18.04 4.79
CA ASP A 643 10.80 18.86 5.39
C ASP A 643 12.15 18.14 5.30
N PHE A 644 13.06 18.72 4.50
CA PHE A 644 14.37 18.13 4.23
C PHE A 644 15.49 18.65 5.15
N THR A 645 15.18 19.44 6.19
CA THR A 645 16.18 20.01 7.11
C THR A 645 17.00 18.95 7.86
N GLY A 646 16.48 17.73 8.00
CA GLY A 646 17.16 16.60 8.65
C GLY A 646 18.09 15.76 7.75
N ILE A 647 18.18 16.06 6.45
CA ILE A 647 18.99 15.28 5.49
C ILE A 647 19.91 16.16 4.64
N THR A 648 20.85 16.88 5.27
CA THR A 648 21.82 17.74 4.57
C THR A 648 23.19 17.06 4.44
N GLY A 649 23.73 16.96 3.21
CA GLY A 649 25.03 16.34 2.96
C GLY A 649 25.16 14.90 3.47
N GLU A 650 26.19 14.64 4.30
CA GLU A 650 26.50 13.31 4.87
C GLU A 650 25.55 12.87 6.02
N ASP A 651 24.51 13.65 6.34
CA ASP A 651 23.60 13.39 7.46
C ASP A 651 23.02 11.96 7.50
N LYS A 652 22.77 11.49 8.72
CA LYS A 652 22.16 10.19 9.04
C LYS A 652 20.68 10.25 9.39
N GLY A 653 20.05 11.42 9.24
CA GLY A 653 18.62 11.58 9.42
C GLY A 653 17.81 10.96 8.27
N HIS A 654 16.50 11.12 8.39
CA HIS A 654 15.51 10.77 7.38
C HIS A 654 14.67 12.01 7.05
N VAL A 655 13.90 11.94 5.96
CA VAL A 655 12.84 12.92 5.68
C VAL A 655 11.75 12.78 6.74
N VAL A 656 11.13 13.90 7.11
CA VAL A 656 9.93 14.02 7.94
C VAL A 656 8.94 14.95 7.22
N SER A 657 7.68 15.01 7.63
CA SER A 657 6.70 15.91 7.01
C SER A 657 5.85 16.70 8.00
N THR A 658 4.84 17.38 7.48
CA THR A 658 3.67 17.83 8.23
C THR A 658 2.44 17.53 7.39
N HIS A 659 1.57 16.66 7.88
CA HIS A 659 0.31 16.25 7.24
C HIS A 659 -0.73 17.37 7.38
N ARG A 660 -1.55 17.53 6.34
CA ARG A 660 -2.61 18.55 6.28
C ARG A 660 -3.79 18.12 5.47
N GLN A 661 -4.97 18.18 6.08
CA GLN A 661 -6.23 17.91 5.42
C GLN A 661 -6.75 19.13 4.66
N PHE A 662 -7.25 18.93 3.44
CA PHE A 662 -7.92 19.97 2.68
C PHE A 662 -9.34 20.23 3.22
N GLY A 663 -9.76 21.49 3.22
CA GLY A 663 -11.07 21.94 3.68
C GLY A 663 -11.10 22.47 5.12
N VAL A 664 -10.10 22.22 5.95
CA VAL A 664 -10.03 22.82 7.31
C VAL A 664 -9.82 24.33 7.19
N ASN A 665 -10.68 25.16 7.78
CA ASN A 665 -10.79 26.58 7.39
C ASN A 665 -11.06 27.52 8.59
N ASP A 666 -10.04 28.27 9.02
CA ASP A 666 -10.12 29.21 10.16
C ASP A 666 -10.52 28.54 11.50
N ASP A 667 -10.36 27.21 11.63
CA ASP A 667 -10.79 26.45 12.79
C ASP A 667 -9.92 26.71 14.03
N VAL A 668 -10.58 26.91 15.19
CA VAL A 668 -9.93 27.30 16.44
C VAL A 668 -10.80 26.99 17.66
N ALA A 669 -10.25 26.29 18.65
CA ALA A 669 -10.98 25.88 19.86
C ALA A 669 -10.18 26.18 21.15
N LEU A 670 -10.86 26.72 22.17
CA LEU A 670 -10.32 26.88 23.53
C LEU A 670 -10.77 25.69 24.39
N VAL A 671 -10.14 24.55 24.16
CA VAL A 671 -10.44 23.25 24.78
C VAL A 671 -10.29 23.29 26.30
N SER A 672 -9.36 24.09 26.83
CA SER A 672 -9.38 24.47 28.24
C SER A 672 -8.83 25.88 28.50
N PRO A 673 -9.50 26.73 29.31
CA PRO A 673 -10.78 26.47 29.99
C PRO A 673 -12.00 26.52 29.06
N ALA A 674 -12.69 25.39 28.90
CA ALA A 674 -13.90 25.27 28.11
C ALA A 674 -15.07 26.10 28.70
N PRO A 675 -16.07 26.49 27.87
CA PRO A 675 -17.28 27.15 28.34
C PRO A 675 -18.00 26.36 29.44
N GLY A 676 -18.30 27.01 30.56
CA GLY A 676 -18.97 26.41 31.72
C GLY A 676 -18.09 25.49 32.58
N SER A 677 -16.79 25.40 32.33
CA SER A 677 -15.88 24.50 33.08
C SER A 677 -15.55 25.00 34.50
N VAL A 678 -15.19 24.07 35.39
CA VAL A 678 -14.94 24.30 36.82
C VAL A 678 -13.58 23.73 37.26
N HIS A 679 -12.75 24.57 37.87
CA HIS A 679 -11.34 24.29 38.17
C HIS A 679 -10.94 24.61 39.61
N GLY A 680 -9.83 24.02 40.07
CA GLY A 680 -9.20 24.33 41.37
C GLY A 680 -8.24 25.52 41.31
N ALA A 681 -8.06 26.23 42.42
CA ALA A 681 -7.19 27.40 42.53
C ALA A 681 -5.72 27.03 42.75
N GLU A 682 -5.46 26.07 43.65
CA GLU A 682 -4.14 25.51 43.94
C GLU A 682 -3.69 24.54 42.83
N ALA A 683 -4.61 23.72 42.33
CA ALA A 683 -4.36 22.82 41.20
C ALA A 683 -4.05 23.59 39.90
N GLY A 684 -4.63 24.79 39.73
CA GLY A 684 -4.56 25.57 38.50
C GLY A 684 -5.37 24.96 37.36
N VAL A 685 -5.69 25.81 36.37
CA VAL A 685 -6.51 25.46 35.20
C VAL A 685 -5.59 24.90 34.10
N PRO A 686 -5.86 23.74 33.50
CA PRO A 686 -5.21 23.33 32.25
C PRO A 686 -5.45 24.38 31.16
N LEU A 687 -4.45 24.65 30.33
CA LEU A 687 -4.60 25.52 29.17
C LEU A 687 -4.32 24.72 27.91
N GLU A 688 -5.35 24.48 27.13
CA GLU A 688 -5.28 23.75 25.86
C GLU A 688 -5.99 24.53 24.77
N ILE A 689 -5.27 24.76 23.67
CA ILE A 689 -5.71 25.49 22.49
C ILE A 689 -5.47 24.60 21.28
N TYR A 690 -6.48 24.50 20.42
CA TYR A 690 -6.37 23.99 19.06
C TYR A 690 -6.57 25.14 18.07
N ALA A 691 -5.84 25.10 16.95
CA ALA A 691 -6.17 25.82 15.74
C ALA A 691 -5.58 25.06 14.54
N GLU A 692 -6.29 25.04 13.42
CA GLU A 692 -5.87 24.37 12.20
C GLU A 692 -6.44 25.08 10.96
N ASP A 693 -5.74 24.93 9.84
CA ASP A 693 -6.14 25.49 8.55
C ASP A 693 -5.42 24.71 7.43
N ASP A 694 -6.09 24.51 6.30
CA ASP A 694 -5.57 23.71 5.20
C ASP A 694 -4.41 24.38 4.45
N GLY A 695 -4.32 25.71 4.46
CA GLY A 695 -3.21 26.47 3.89
C GLY A 695 -2.34 27.17 4.93
N ARG A 696 -2.93 27.79 5.94
CA ARG A 696 -2.23 28.69 6.87
C ARG A 696 -1.60 27.92 8.03
N THR A 697 -0.46 28.41 8.52
CA THR A 697 0.27 27.76 9.62
C THR A 697 0.02 28.51 10.93
N PRO A 698 -0.76 27.96 11.90
CA PRO A 698 -0.84 28.49 13.26
C PRO A 698 0.56 28.68 13.85
N ALA A 699 0.85 29.89 14.33
CA ALA A 699 2.18 30.22 14.83
C ALA A 699 2.17 30.65 16.30
N ARG A 700 1.22 31.50 16.68
CA ARG A 700 1.18 32.11 18.02
C ARG A 700 -0.25 32.30 18.52
N ALA A 701 -0.50 31.85 19.74
CA ALA A 701 -1.71 32.16 20.49
C ALA A 701 -1.46 33.21 21.60
N THR A 702 -2.45 34.06 21.83
CA THR A 702 -2.53 34.97 22.98
C THR A 702 -3.84 34.71 23.72
N LEU A 703 -3.75 34.44 25.02
CA LEU A 703 -4.92 34.23 25.88
C LEU A 703 -4.97 35.30 26.97
N THR A 704 -6.11 35.98 27.08
CA THR A 704 -6.38 37.00 28.11
C THR A 704 -7.50 36.52 29.03
N VAL A 705 -7.22 36.41 30.33
CA VAL A 705 -8.20 36.02 31.36
C VAL A 705 -8.60 37.23 32.19
N ARG A 706 -9.91 37.49 32.25
CA ARG A 706 -10.53 38.59 32.99
C ARG A 706 -11.42 38.05 34.10
N PHE A 707 -11.38 38.69 35.27
CA PHE A 707 -12.34 38.42 36.34
C PHE A 707 -13.72 39.00 35.98
N LYS A 708 -14.79 38.54 36.64
CA LYS A 708 -16.18 38.98 36.43
C LYS A 708 -16.45 40.50 36.49
N ASN A 709 -15.47 41.34 36.88
CA ASN A 709 -15.55 42.80 36.84
C ASN A 709 -14.80 43.43 35.64
N GLY A 710 -14.41 42.62 34.64
CA GLY A 710 -13.68 43.05 33.44
C GLY A 710 -12.16 43.22 33.60
N ARG A 711 -11.63 43.19 34.83
CA ARG A 711 -10.19 43.36 35.08
C ARG A 711 -9.41 42.14 34.59
N ILE A 712 -8.43 42.35 33.71
CA ILE A 712 -7.43 41.33 33.35
C ILE A 712 -6.68 40.90 34.63
N VAL A 713 -6.59 39.60 34.86
CA VAL A 713 -5.92 39.01 36.03
C VAL A 713 -4.75 38.10 35.65
N TRP A 714 -4.76 37.57 34.43
CA TRP A 714 -3.73 36.73 33.87
C TRP A 714 -3.76 36.90 32.35
N GLN A 715 -2.60 36.92 31.72
CA GLN A 715 -2.45 37.02 30.26
C GLN A 715 -1.15 36.32 29.87
N ARG A 716 -1.16 35.59 28.76
CA ARG A 716 0.05 35.04 28.14
C ARG A 716 -0.03 35.25 26.64
N GLU A 717 1.00 35.89 26.11
CA GLU A 717 1.13 36.27 24.70
C GLU A 717 2.12 35.35 24.00
N ALA A 718 2.01 35.26 22.67
CA ALA A 718 2.95 34.56 21.80
C ALA A 718 3.28 33.12 22.23
N MET A 719 2.27 32.37 22.69
CA MET A 719 2.38 30.94 22.97
C MET A 719 2.59 30.18 21.64
N PRO A 720 3.72 29.48 21.45
CA PRO A 720 4.04 28.86 20.18
C PRO A 720 3.27 27.56 19.97
N PHE A 721 2.83 27.35 18.73
CA PHE A 721 2.42 26.06 18.19
C PHE A 721 3.66 25.25 17.72
N GLY A 722 3.53 23.93 17.52
CA GLY A 722 4.62 23.11 16.95
C GLY A 722 5.88 23.01 17.81
N ALA A 723 5.79 23.34 19.10
CA ALA A 723 6.95 23.67 19.92
C ALA A 723 7.82 22.43 20.25
N ARG A 724 9.12 22.50 19.96
CA ARG A 724 10.11 21.47 20.36
C ARG A 724 10.11 21.29 21.88
N ARG A 725 10.09 20.05 22.36
CA ARG A 725 10.03 19.69 23.78
C ARG A 725 11.09 18.66 24.15
N ASN A 726 11.50 18.65 25.42
CA ASN A 726 12.29 17.56 25.99
C ASN A 726 11.34 16.60 26.72
N PRO A 727 11.35 15.29 26.44
CA PRO A 727 10.62 14.30 27.24
C PRO A 727 11.04 14.35 28.71
N GLU A 728 10.08 14.23 29.64
CA GLU A 728 10.35 14.19 31.08
C GLU A 728 10.53 12.76 31.64
N GLY A 729 10.30 11.74 30.80
CA GLY A 729 10.27 10.33 31.17
C GLY A 729 11.44 9.50 30.62
N ILE A 730 11.31 8.18 30.66
CA ILE A 730 12.24 7.25 30.02
C ILE A 730 12.06 7.32 28.50
N VAL A 731 13.14 7.55 27.75
CA VAL A 731 13.11 7.57 26.29
C VAL A 731 13.86 6.36 25.74
N ASN A 732 13.16 5.48 25.03
CA ASN A 732 13.73 4.31 24.38
C ASN A 732 13.80 4.57 22.86
N CYS A 733 15.01 4.81 22.34
CA CYS A 733 15.23 4.99 20.90
C CYS A 733 15.13 3.65 20.16
N TYR A 734 14.84 3.69 18.86
CA TYR A 734 14.95 2.51 18.02
C TYR A 734 16.41 2.02 17.94
N LYS A 735 16.57 0.73 17.63
CA LYS A 735 17.74 -0.10 17.89
C LYS A 735 19.00 0.35 17.14
N GLY A 736 19.88 1.08 17.83
CA GLY A 736 21.17 1.55 17.31
C GLY A 736 21.14 2.95 16.71
N GLU A 737 20.01 3.65 16.84
CA GLU A 737 19.77 4.96 16.25
C GLU A 737 19.64 6.06 17.31
N THR A 738 19.60 7.32 16.87
CA THR A 738 19.34 8.46 17.76
C THR A 738 17.84 8.75 17.76
N CYS A 739 17.26 8.96 18.95
CA CYS A 739 15.86 9.33 19.07
C CYS A 739 15.52 10.62 18.28
N PRO A 740 14.37 10.68 17.59
CA PRO A 740 13.80 11.92 17.06
C PRO A 740 13.66 12.99 18.14
N GLN A 741 13.69 14.27 17.74
CA GLN A 741 13.36 15.35 18.66
C GLN A 741 11.84 15.44 18.86
N ALA A 742 11.38 15.18 20.08
CA ALA A 742 9.99 15.37 20.45
C ALA A 742 9.55 16.84 20.28
N HIS A 743 8.31 17.02 19.86
CA HIS A 743 7.66 18.32 19.70
C HIS A 743 6.20 18.22 20.19
N VAL A 744 5.49 19.34 20.22
CA VAL A 744 4.02 19.41 20.32
C VAL A 744 3.48 19.50 18.90
N SER A 745 2.30 18.93 18.62
CA SER A 745 1.64 19.09 17.31
C SER A 745 1.58 20.55 16.86
N TRP A 746 1.66 20.76 15.54
CA TRP A 746 1.55 22.08 14.91
C TRP A 746 0.14 22.70 15.05
N THR A 747 -0.87 21.88 15.36
CA THR A 747 -2.26 22.29 15.65
C THR A 747 -2.49 22.73 17.11
N ARG A 748 -1.55 22.44 18.03
CA ARG A 748 -1.76 22.62 19.49
C ARG A 748 -0.80 23.64 20.12
N ALA A 749 -1.32 24.39 21.08
CA ALA A 749 -0.56 25.23 22.00
C ALA A 749 -1.16 25.16 23.42
N GLY A 750 -0.33 25.15 24.48
CA GLY A 750 -0.86 24.90 25.81
C GLY A 750 0.01 25.29 27.02
N GLY A 751 -0.36 24.75 28.18
CA GLY A 751 0.30 24.96 29.47
C GLY A 751 -0.67 24.91 30.65
N ARG A 752 -0.48 25.82 31.63
CA ARG A 752 -1.32 25.87 32.84
C ARG A 752 -1.51 27.31 33.34
N ILE A 753 -2.74 27.67 33.68
CA ILE A 753 -3.10 28.97 34.28
C ILE A 753 -3.05 28.82 35.80
N THR A 754 -2.27 29.67 36.46
CA THR A 754 -2.00 29.62 37.91
C THR A 754 -2.23 30.97 38.57
N GLY A 755 -2.41 30.99 39.89
CA GLY A 755 -2.63 32.21 40.66
C GLY A 755 -4.04 32.82 40.56
N LEU A 756 -5.00 32.13 39.94
CA LEU A 756 -6.40 32.54 39.96
C LEU A 756 -7.04 32.24 41.33
N HIS A 757 -7.74 33.21 41.90
CA HIS A 757 -8.52 33.03 43.13
C HIS A 757 -9.93 32.47 42.84
N PRO A 758 -10.62 31.90 43.84
CA PRO A 758 -12.00 31.43 43.64
C PRO A 758 -12.96 32.52 43.14
N GLY A 759 -13.68 32.24 42.06
CA GLY A 759 -14.64 33.14 41.42
C GLY A 759 -14.93 32.79 39.96
N ALA A 760 -15.63 33.69 39.27
CA ALA A 760 -15.99 33.54 37.85
C ALA A 760 -15.12 34.42 36.96
N TYR A 761 -14.75 33.86 35.80
CA TYR A 761 -13.79 34.42 34.85
C TYR A 761 -14.30 34.31 33.41
N THR A 762 -13.79 35.18 32.54
CA THR A 762 -13.87 35.01 31.09
C THR A 762 -12.47 34.93 30.49
N ALA A 763 -12.29 34.00 29.57
CA ALA A 763 -11.11 33.86 28.73
C ALA A 763 -11.42 34.38 27.32
N GLU A 764 -10.43 35.00 26.69
CA GLU A 764 -10.47 35.46 25.30
C GLU A 764 -9.17 35.04 24.62
N LEU A 765 -9.32 34.23 23.57
CA LEU A 765 -8.25 33.65 22.78
C LEU A 765 -8.18 34.34 21.42
N VAL A 766 -6.97 34.72 21.01
CA VAL A 766 -6.65 35.14 19.65
C VAL A 766 -5.48 34.29 19.17
N VAL A 767 -5.63 33.62 18.03
CA VAL A 767 -4.56 32.87 17.34
C VAL A 767 -4.17 33.63 16.08
N ALA A 768 -2.89 33.59 15.72
CA ALA A 768 -2.39 34.15 14.47
C ALA A 768 -1.47 33.17 13.72
N ASP A 769 -1.53 33.22 12.39
CA ASP A 769 -0.66 32.46 11.50
C ASP A 769 0.79 33.01 11.48
N THR A 770 1.69 32.34 10.76
CA THR A 770 3.09 32.79 10.59
C THR A 770 3.19 34.17 9.93
N ARG A 771 2.23 34.53 9.07
CA ARG A 771 2.11 35.82 8.36
C ARG A 771 1.45 36.92 9.20
N GLY A 772 0.94 36.59 10.40
CA GLY A 772 0.32 37.51 11.35
C GLY A 772 -1.17 37.78 11.11
N ARG A 773 -1.85 37.03 10.24
CA ARG A 773 -3.32 37.07 10.10
C ARG A 773 -3.97 36.37 11.29
N ALA A 774 -5.08 36.91 11.77
CA ALA A 774 -5.78 36.39 12.94
C ALA A 774 -6.90 35.41 12.55
N PHE A 775 -6.95 34.29 13.27
CA PHE A 775 -8.07 33.36 13.33
C PHE A 775 -9.26 33.97 14.10
N PRO A 776 -10.47 33.36 14.05
CA PRO A 776 -11.61 33.76 14.87
C PRO A 776 -11.29 33.91 16.37
N THR A 777 -11.86 34.93 17.01
CA THR A 777 -11.64 35.19 18.45
C THR A 777 -12.59 34.34 19.30
N VAL A 778 -12.07 33.26 19.89
CA VAL A 778 -12.83 32.39 20.79
C VAL A 778 -12.95 33.02 22.18
N ARG A 779 -14.10 32.87 22.83
CA ARG A 779 -14.34 33.32 24.22
C ARG A 779 -15.04 32.23 25.03
N ALA A 780 -14.54 31.99 26.24
CA ALA A 780 -15.15 31.06 27.20
C ALA A 780 -15.41 31.74 28.54
N ALA A 781 -16.44 31.30 29.26
CA ALA A 781 -16.69 31.69 30.65
C ALA A 781 -16.52 30.47 31.55
N PHE A 782 -15.74 30.58 32.63
CA PHE A 782 -15.40 29.46 33.50
C PHE A 782 -15.37 29.87 34.98
N GLN A 783 -15.31 28.88 35.88
CA GLN A 783 -15.23 29.11 37.32
C GLN A 783 -13.96 28.48 37.91
N VAL A 784 -13.37 29.19 38.87
CA VAL A 784 -12.35 28.64 39.78
C VAL A 784 -12.99 28.55 41.16
N LEU A 785 -12.81 27.41 41.84
CA LEU A 785 -13.24 27.20 43.22
C LEU A 785 -12.01 26.99 44.11
N ALA A 786 -12.20 27.07 45.43
CA ALA A 786 -11.20 26.53 46.36
C ALA A 786 -11.18 25.01 46.21
N ASP A 787 -10.00 24.39 46.20
CA ASP A 787 -9.79 23.00 45.77
C ASP A 787 -10.47 21.97 46.68
N ALA A 788 -10.77 22.34 47.93
CA ALA A 788 -11.63 21.57 48.84
C ALA A 788 -13.12 21.50 48.40
N ARG A 789 -13.49 22.16 47.28
CA ARG A 789 -14.82 22.14 46.64
C ARG A 789 -14.79 21.59 45.20
N VAL A 790 -13.66 21.05 44.75
CA VAL A 790 -13.50 20.43 43.43
C VAL A 790 -13.21 18.95 43.64
N SER A 791 -13.78 18.07 42.83
CA SER A 791 -13.53 16.64 42.97
C SER A 791 -12.07 16.32 42.62
N LYS A 792 -11.36 15.67 43.55
CA LYS A 792 -10.01 15.12 43.27
C LYS A 792 -10.19 13.77 42.59
N PRO A 793 -9.85 13.62 41.30
CA PRO A 793 -10.13 12.40 40.56
C PRO A 793 -9.38 11.20 41.13
N ARG A 794 -10.00 10.03 41.02
CA ARG A 794 -9.46 8.75 41.44
C ARG A 794 -9.53 7.77 40.28
N LEU A 795 -8.60 6.83 40.28
CA LEU A 795 -8.63 5.66 39.41
C LEU A 795 -9.45 4.55 40.11
N GLY A 796 -10.01 3.65 39.32
CA GLY A 796 -10.91 2.59 39.78
C GLY A 796 -10.51 1.23 39.20
N GLN A 797 -11.28 0.73 38.24
CA GLN A 797 -10.94 -0.42 37.42
C GLN A 797 -9.72 -0.13 36.53
N GLU A 798 -9.00 -1.17 36.15
CA GLU A 798 -8.04 -1.10 35.03
C GLU A 798 -8.77 -1.34 33.70
N TRP A 799 -8.29 -0.74 32.62
CA TRP A 799 -8.88 -0.82 31.28
C TRP A 799 -7.81 -1.33 30.32
N THR A 800 -7.50 -2.63 30.41
CA THR A 800 -6.22 -3.13 29.91
C THR A 800 -6.17 -3.38 28.41
N ARG A 801 -7.30 -3.26 27.68
CA ARG A 801 -7.38 -3.50 26.23
C ARG A 801 -8.67 -2.90 25.66
N GLN A 802 -8.83 -2.92 24.33
CA GLN A 802 -10.07 -2.46 23.68
C GLN A 802 -11.27 -3.26 24.18
N GLY A 803 -12.38 -2.57 24.44
CA GLY A 803 -13.55 -3.17 25.09
C GLY A 803 -13.43 -3.39 26.60
N GLY A 804 -12.30 -3.01 27.21
CA GLY A 804 -12.06 -2.97 28.66
C GLY A 804 -11.69 -4.31 29.31
N ASP A 805 -12.41 -5.39 28.99
CA ASP A 805 -12.25 -6.70 29.63
C ASP A 805 -12.14 -7.87 28.61
N GLU A 806 -12.02 -9.12 29.10
CA GLU A 806 -12.01 -10.31 28.23
C GLU A 806 -13.27 -10.44 27.36
N GLN A 807 -14.39 -9.85 27.80
CA GLN A 807 -15.70 -9.97 27.17
C GLN A 807 -15.94 -8.88 26.08
N GLY A 808 -15.02 -7.92 25.96
CA GLY A 808 -15.00 -6.90 24.91
C GLY A 808 -16.17 -5.91 24.96
N ARG A 809 -16.76 -5.71 26.13
CA ARG A 809 -18.08 -5.07 26.27
C ARG A 809 -18.08 -3.55 26.08
N SER A 810 -16.91 -2.91 26.00
CA SER A 810 -16.77 -1.44 26.06
C SER A 810 -17.56 -0.84 27.22
N ALA A 811 -17.54 -1.53 28.37
CA ALA A 811 -18.43 -1.30 29.49
C ALA A 811 -17.67 -1.23 30.82
N ALA A 812 -18.06 -0.29 31.68
CA ALA A 812 -17.32 0.06 32.89
C ALA A 812 -18.14 -0.06 34.17
N ALA A 813 -17.58 -0.73 35.19
CA ALA A 813 -18.18 -0.74 36.52
C ALA A 813 -18.12 0.66 37.17
N ASP A 814 -17.09 1.42 36.84
CA ASP A 814 -16.94 2.84 37.16
C ASP A 814 -17.89 3.72 36.35
N ASP A 815 -18.32 4.83 36.95
CA ASP A 815 -19.27 5.76 36.36
C ASP A 815 -19.02 7.20 36.83
N PRO A 816 -18.20 7.99 36.10
CA PRO A 816 -17.89 9.36 36.46
C PRO A 816 -19.07 10.33 36.23
N GLY A 817 -20.15 9.85 35.60
CA GLY A 817 -21.32 10.65 35.24
C GLY A 817 -21.06 11.70 34.15
N SER A 818 -22.13 12.22 33.58
CA SER A 818 -22.09 13.09 32.39
C SER A 818 -21.50 14.50 32.57
N THR A 819 -21.08 14.91 33.78
CA THR A 819 -20.59 16.28 34.02
C THR A 819 -19.10 16.25 34.34
N LEU A 820 -18.30 16.31 33.27
CA LEU A 820 -16.84 16.24 33.33
C LEU A 820 -16.20 17.63 33.16
N ASP A 821 -14.99 17.80 33.70
CA ASP A 821 -14.08 18.91 33.41
C ASP A 821 -12.71 18.35 33.01
N LEU A 822 -12.00 19.02 32.09
CA LEU A 822 -10.65 18.64 31.72
C LEU A 822 -9.69 18.85 32.91
N ARG A 823 -8.94 17.80 33.27
CA ARG A 823 -7.97 17.81 34.39
C ARG A 823 -6.53 17.94 33.90
N TRP A 824 -6.25 17.34 32.75
CA TRP A 824 -5.04 17.50 31.96
C TRP A 824 -5.35 17.11 30.50
N ALA A 825 -4.55 17.62 29.56
CA ALA A 825 -4.33 16.98 28.28
C ALA A 825 -2.83 16.76 28.08
N ALA A 826 -2.48 15.85 27.18
CA ALA A 826 -1.09 15.60 26.78
C ALA A 826 -1.06 15.28 25.28
N ASN A 827 -0.22 15.98 24.54
CA ASN A 827 0.02 15.70 23.14
C ASN A 827 1.15 14.66 22.99
N THR A 828 1.03 13.69 22.09
CA THR A 828 2.02 12.62 21.87
C THR A 828 3.26 13.13 21.13
N GLY A 829 3.04 14.05 20.19
CA GLY A 829 4.05 14.68 19.34
C GLY A 829 4.08 14.18 17.89
N GLU A 830 3.13 13.34 17.49
CA GLU A 830 2.86 12.91 16.10
C GLU A 830 1.33 12.77 15.98
N GLN A 831 0.72 13.02 14.82
CA GLN A 831 -0.71 13.38 14.78
C GLN A 831 -1.73 12.22 14.96
N PHE A 832 -1.69 11.13 14.20
CA PHE A 832 -2.91 10.33 14.07
C PHE A 832 -3.21 9.33 15.22
N HIS A 833 -4.48 9.28 15.65
CA HIS A 833 -5.01 8.40 16.70
C HIS A 833 -6.40 7.80 16.39
N LEU A 834 -6.46 6.71 15.64
CA LEU A 834 -7.67 5.85 15.55
C LEU A 834 -7.88 4.96 16.80
N ASN A 835 -6.87 4.84 17.65
CA ASN A 835 -6.82 3.88 18.74
C ASN A 835 -7.01 4.51 20.12
N GLY A 836 -7.76 3.82 20.97
CA GLY A 836 -7.96 4.20 22.37
C GLY A 836 -6.75 3.97 23.28
N ALA A 837 -6.93 4.25 24.57
CA ALA A 837 -5.90 4.09 25.60
C ALA A 837 -6.10 2.85 26.47
N ALA A 838 -5.02 2.17 26.82
CA ALA A 838 -5.07 1.23 27.94
C ALA A 838 -4.80 1.96 29.26
N VAL A 839 -5.54 1.60 30.32
CA VAL A 839 -5.26 2.05 31.70
C VAL A 839 -4.76 0.86 32.51
N SER A 840 -3.57 0.98 33.12
CA SER A 840 -2.96 -0.07 33.95
C SER A 840 -1.93 0.48 34.95
N ASP A 841 -2.01 0.04 36.21
CA ASP A 841 -1.07 0.37 37.30
C ASP A 841 -0.83 1.89 37.46
N GLY A 842 -1.90 2.68 37.30
CA GLY A 842 -1.85 4.15 37.37
C GLY A 842 -1.34 4.86 36.11
N ARG A 843 -1.21 4.15 34.98
CA ARG A 843 -0.73 4.69 33.70
C ARG A 843 -1.83 4.70 32.65
N VAL A 844 -1.85 5.75 31.82
CA VAL A 844 -2.57 5.81 30.54
C VAL A 844 -1.55 5.53 29.45
N ILE A 845 -1.74 4.46 28.68
CA ILE A 845 -0.79 3.92 27.71
C ILE A 845 -1.41 3.98 26.32
N VAL A 846 -0.72 4.59 25.35
CA VAL A 846 -1.27 4.93 24.01
C VAL A 846 -0.27 4.70 22.88
N ALA A 847 -0.80 4.38 21.69
CA ALA A 847 -0.03 4.32 20.45
C ALA A 847 -0.21 5.62 19.65
N SER A 848 0.85 6.11 19.02
CA SER A 848 0.85 7.24 18.09
C SER A 848 1.36 6.75 16.74
N GLN A 849 0.51 6.87 15.71
CA GLN A 849 0.81 6.52 14.33
C GLN A 849 1.63 7.64 13.68
N ALA A 850 2.49 7.30 12.72
CA ALA A 850 3.59 8.18 12.33
C ALA A 850 3.37 8.78 10.93
N PHE A 851 2.33 9.61 10.82
CA PHE A 851 1.96 10.28 9.57
C PHE A 851 3.07 11.19 9.02
N ASP A 852 4.02 11.62 9.86
CA ASP A 852 5.04 12.62 9.52
C ASP A 852 6.47 12.21 9.82
N SER A 853 6.69 10.95 10.23
CA SER A 853 7.92 10.54 10.89
C SER A 853 8.18 9.06 10.67
N PRO A 854 9.43 8.62 10.44
CA PRO A 854 9.72 7.21 10.21
C PRO A 854 9.75 6.36 11.50
N TYR A 855 9.06 6.81 12.55
CA TYR A 855 8.97 6.16 13.85
C TYR A 855 7.58 6.35 14.47
N SER A 856 6.79 5.28 14.56
CA SER A 856 5.64 5.28 15.48
C SER A 856 6.10 5.29 16.93
N MET A 857 5.22 5.73 17.81
CA MET A 857 5.54 5.91 19.22
C MET A 857 4.57 5.14 20.11
N MET A 858 5.12 4.37 21.04
CA MET A 858 4.38 3.87 22.19
C MET A 858 4.67 4.78 23.38
N LEU A 859 3.64 5.29 24.06
CA LEU A 859 3.81 6.24 25.17
C LEU A 859 3.01 5.82 26.40
N ALA A 860 3.48 6.20 27.59
CA ALA A 860 2.73 6.11 28.83
C ALA A 860 2.79 7.40 29.63
N TYR A 861 1.65 7.78 30.20
CA TYR A 861 1.44 8.97 31.01
C TYR A 861 0.92 8.59 32.40
N ASP A 862 1.24 9.40 33.41
CA ASP A 862 0.60 9.30 34.73
C ASP A 862 -0.89 9.68 34.59
N ALA A 863 -1.76 8.75 34.97
CA ALA A 863 -3.19 8.81 34.66
C ALA A 863 -3.92 10.00 35.32
N LEU A 864 -3.37 10.57 36.40
CA LEU A 864 -3.99 11.67 37.15
C LEU A 864 -3.38 13.04 36.86
N THR A 865 -2.16 13.10 36.32
CA THR A 865 -1.42 14.36 36.09
C THR A 865 -1.06 14.64 34.63
N GLY A 866 -1.10 13.63 33.74
CA GLY A 866 -0.71 13.79 32.34
C GLY A 866 0.80 13.89 32.10
N LYS A 867 1.63 13.63 33.11
CA LYS A 867 3.09 13.62 32.98
C LYS A 867 3.55 12.39 32.18
N GLU A 868 4.33 12.60 31.13
CA GLU A 868 4.95 11.53 30.34
C GLU A 868 5.92 10.71 31.22
N ILE A 869 5.65 9.41 31.40
CA ILE A 869 6.45 8.46 32.19
C ILE A 869 7.50 7.79 31.31
N TRP A 870 7.10 7.35 30.11
CA TRP A 870 8.00 6.78 29.13
C TRP A 870 7.48 6.96 27.70
N ARG A 871 8.40 6.96 26.73
CA ARG A 871 8.14 6.84 25.29
C ARG A 871 9.11 5.89 24.63
N THR A 872 8.65 5.19 23.60
CA THR A 872 9.43 4.21 22.84
C THR A 872 9.18 4.38 21.36
N TYR A 873 10.25 4.59 20.59
CA TYR A 873 10.20 4.72 19.14
C TYR A 873 10.27 3.34 18.48
N LEU A 874 9.33 3.06 17.59
CA LEU A 874 9.07 1.76 16.95
C LEU A 874 9.18 1.88 15.42
N ASP A 875 9.46 0.75 14.77
CA ASP A 875 9.54 0.63 13.32
C ASP A 875 8.16 0.31 12.73
N GLY A 876 7.67 1.19 11.84
CA GLY A 876 6.38 1.09 11.16
C GLY A 876 5.16 1.51 11.97
N ASP A 877 4.03 1.66 11.28
CA ASP A 877 2.82 2.32 11.78
C ASP A 877 2.07 1.54 12.87
N ALA A 878 1.91 2.14 14.05
CA ALA A 878 1.29 1.53 15.23
C ALA A 878 -0.25 1.60 15.22
N GLU A 879 -0.86 0.94 14.24
CA GLU A 879 -2.30 0.87 13.95
C GLU A 879 -3.18 0.21 15.04
N SER A 880 -2.63 -0.23 16.17
CA SER A 880 -3.34 -1.09 17.13
C SER A 880 -3.53 -0.51 18.53
N HIS A 881 -4.74 -0.65 19.08
CA HIS A 881 -5.04 -0.35 20.48
C HIS A 881 -4.14 -1.22 21.38
N PRO A 882 -3.44 -0.63 22.37
CA PRO A 882 -2.48 -1.38 23.16
C PRO A 882 -3.15 -2.34 24.14
N THR A 883 -2.72 -3.59 24.16
CA THR A 883 -3.15 -4.55 25.19
C THR A 883 -2.11 -4.64 26.29
N VAL A 884 -2.51 -4.51 27.55
CA VAL A 884 -1.68 -4.73 28.73
C VAL A 884 -2.02 -6.10 29.34
N HIS A 885 -1.03 -6.98 29.44
CA HIS A 885 -1.17 -8.29 30.09
C HIS A 885 0.15 -8.72 30.72
N GLY A 886 0.11 -9.29 31.94
CA GLY A 886 1.30 -9.81 32.62
C GLY A 886 2.42 -8.79 32.85
N GLY A 887 2.09 -7.50 33.04
CA GLY A 887 3.06 -6.41 33.17
C GLY A 887 3.69 -5.95 31.85
N ARG A 888 3.14 -6.36 30.70
CA ARG A 888 3.64 -6.01 29.36
C ARG A 888 2.56 -5.37 28.50
N VAL A 889 2.98 -4.48 27.61
CA VAL A 889 2.17 -3.85 26.55
C VAL A 889 2.45 -4.58 25.24
N TYR A 890 1.41 -4.97 24.51
CA TYR A 890 1.50 -5.67 23.22
C TYR A 890 0.83 -4.84 22.12
N LEU A 891 1.48 -4.77 20.95
CA LEU A 891 0.94 -4.15 19.73
C LEU A 891 1.51 -4.80 18.46
N THR A 892 0.83 -4.56 17.35
CA THR A 892 1.32 -4.83 15.98
C THR A 892 1.61 -3.51 15.25
N THR A 893 2.34 -3.59 14.13
CA THR A 893 2.57 -2.44 13.25
C THR A 893 2.44 -2.81 11.77
N GLY A 894 2.03 -1.85 10.93
CA GLY A 894 1.79 -2.02 9.49
C GLY A 894 2.92 -2.69 8.71
N VAL A 895 4.19 -2.53 9.11
CA VAL A 895 5.37 -3.19 8.50
C VAL A 895 5.60 -4.66 8.93
N GLY A 896 4.61 -5.29 9.56
CA GLY A 896 4.62 -6.73 9.84
C GLY A 896 5.30 -7.14 11.15
N ARG A 897 5.62 -6.17 12.02
CA ARG A 897 6.19 -6.43 13.35
C ARG A 897 5.12 -6.63 14.41
N VAL A 898 5.47 -7.44 15.40
CA VAL A 898 4.74 -7.62 16.66
C VAL A 898 5.70 -7.38 17.81
N TYR A 899 5.30 -6.54 18.77
CA TYR A 899 6.12 -6.14 19.92
C TYR A 899 5.47 -6.54 21.23
N ALA A 900 6.31 -6.84 22.24
CA ALA A 900 5.94 -6.75 23.64
C ALA A 900 6.93 -5.82 24.36
N LEU A 901 6.41 -4.86 25.12
CA LEU A 901 7.15 -3.85 25.87
C LEU A 901 6.87 -4.02 27.37
N ASP A 902 7.84 -3.74 28.22
CA ASP A 902 7.64 -3.63 29.68
C ASP A 902 6.73 -2.44 30.02
N ALA A 903 5.60 -2.67 30.69
CA ALA A 903 4.60 -1.63 30.93
C ALA A 903 5.07 -0.52 31.89
N ALA A 904 6.07 -0.80 32.73
CA ALA A 904 6.61 0.17 33.68
C ALA A 904 7.63 1.14 33.05
N THR A 905 8.33 0.73 31.99
CA THR A 905 9.49 1.45 31.42
C THR A 905 9.48 1.63 29.90
N GLY A 906 8.53 1.02 29.18
CA GLY A 906 8.42 1.06 27.73
C GLY A 906 9.48 0.25 26.98
N LYS A 907 10.36 -0.48 27.67
CA LYS A 907 11.46 -1.20 27.02
C LYS A 907 10.93 -2.41 26.26
N VAL A 908 11.32 -2.56 24.99
CA VAL A 908 11.02 -3.76 24.20
C VAL A 908 11.58 -4.99 24.92
N ALA A 909 10.68 -5.85 25.38
CA ALA A 909 10.98 -7.13 26.03
C ALA A 909 11.18 -8.23 24.98
N TRP A 910 10.38 -8.22 23.91
CA TRP A 910 10.65 -8.93 22.66
C TRP A 910 10.07 -8.17 21.46
N GLU A 911 10.68 -8.36 20.29
CA GLU A 911 10.18 -7.95 18.97
C GLU A 911 10.22 -9.16 18.04
N SER A 912 9.35 -9.19 17.04
CA SER A 912 9.35 -10.19 15.97
C SER A 912 8.76 -9.60 14.69
N ILE A 913 9.08 -10.20 13.54
CA ILE A 913 8.54 -9.82 12.22
C ILE A 913 8.13 -11.09 11.48
N ASP A 914 6.93 -11.11 10.89
CA ASP A 914 6.37 -12.34 10.30
C ASP A 914 6.71 -12.55 8.82
N ALA A 915 7.03 -11.49 8.07
CA ALA A 915 7.45 -11.60 6.67
C ALA A 915 8.41 -10.46 6.26
N GLU A 916 9.69 -10.63 6.58
CA GLU A 916 10.81 -9.80 6.11
C GLU A 916 11.73 -10.66 5.22
N GLN A 917 11.93 -10.25 3.97
CA GLN A 917 12.94 -10.81 3.06
C GLN A 917 14.15 -9.89 3.03
N VAL A 918 15.30 -10.40 3.46
CA VAL A 918 16.59 -9.71 3.37
C VAL A 918 17.33 -10.18 2.12
N ASN A 919 17.47 -9.30 1.14
CA ASN A 919 18.33 -9.50 -0.03
C ASN A 919 19.70 -8.81 0.18
N PRO A 920 20.72 -9.07 -0.66
CA PRO A 920 22.05 -8.46 -0.48
C PRO A 920 22.09 -6.92 -0.57
N THR A 921 21.08 -6.30 -1.18
CA THR A 921 21.04 -4.86 -1.50
C THR A 921 19.75 -4.14 -1.06
N ASN A 922 18.70 -4.86 -0.65
CA ASN A 922 17.43 -4.31 -0.18
C ASN A 922 16.79 -5.21 0.88
N VAL A 923 16.01 -4.62 1.79
CA VAL A 923 15.14 -5.36 2.73
C VAL A 923 13.70 -5.09 2.32
N ARG A 924 12.88 -6.14 2.29
CA ARG A 924 11.47 -6.07 1.87
C ARG A 924 10.59 -6.60 2.98
N ARG A 925 9.49 -5.89 3.25
CA ARG A 925 8.60 -6.17 4.37
C ARG A 925 7.21 -6.39 3.79
N TYR A 926 6.82 -7.66 3.75
CA TYR A 926 5.65 -8.13 3.02
C TYR A 926 4.47 -8.44 3.93
N GLY A 927 4.70 -8.52 5.23
CA GLY A 927 3.66 -8.76 6.21
C GLY A 927 3.01 -7.44 6.61
N ARG A 928 1.69 -7.38 6.58
CA ARG A 928 0.94 -6.46 7.43
C ARG A 928 0.49 -7.22 8.67
N ALA A 929 0.97 -6.79 9.82
CA ALA A 929 0.50 -7.26 11.13
C ALA A 929 -0.37 -6.15 11.71
N GLY A 930 -1.66 -6.43 11.86
CA GLY A 930 -2.65 -5.49 12.38
C GLY A 930 -3.60 -6.19 13.33
N GLY A 931 -4.63 -5.49 13.78
CA GLY A 931 -5.49 -5.96 14.85
C GLY A 931 -4.84 -5.79 16.23
N PRO A 932 -5.56 -5.25 17.23
CA PRO A 932 -5.06 -5.21 18.60
C PRO A 932 -4.73 -6.60 19.14
N VAL A 933 -3.48 -6.77 19.58
CA VAL A 933 -2.97 -8.05 20.08
C VAL A 933 -3.78 -8.48 21.30
N SER A 934 -4.62 -9.50 21.15
CA SER A 934 -5.50 -9.97 22.20
C SER A 934 -4.81 -11.09 23.00
N VAL A 935 -4.43 -10.81 24.24
CA VAL A 935 -3.69 -11.75 25.10
C VAL A 935 -4.61 -12.43 26.10
N PHE A 936 -4.45 -13.75 26.27
CA PHE A 936 -5.27 -14.59 27.13
C PHE A 936 -4.45 -15.62 27.92
N ASP A 937 -4.71 -15.78 29.21
CA ASP A 937 -4.18 -16.90 29.99
C ASP A 937 -4.91 -18.22 29.68
N LEU A 938 -4.15 -19.31 29.55
CA LEU A 938 -4.69 -20.65 29.30
C LEU A 938 -4.57 -21.56 30.54
N PRO A 939 -5.47 -22.55 30.68
CA PRO A 939 -5.28 -23.67 31.61
C PRO A 939 -3.89 -24.29 31.42
N GLY A 940 -3.11 -24.36 32.51
CA GLY A 940 -1.70 -24.78 32.49
C GLY A 940 -0.68 -23.65 32.59
N GLY A 941 -1.09 -22.37 32.57
CA GLY A 941 -0.23 -21.23 32.90
C GLY A 941 0.58 -20.65 31.74
N ARG A 942 0.23 -20.98 30.49
CA ARG A 942 0.74 -20.29 29.28
C ARG A 942 -0.20 -19.14 28.92
N ALA A 943 0.34 -17.97 28.60
CA ALA A 943 -0.43 -16.89 27.98
C ALA A 943 -0.24 -16.91 26.45
N VAL A 944 -1.33 -16.74 25.70
CA VAL A 944 -1.33 -16.70 24.23
C VAL A 944 -1.75 -15.33 23.73
N ALA A 945 -0.99 -14.78 22.78
CA ALA A 945 -1.27 -13.53 22.10
C ALA A 945 -1.84 -13.81 20.70
N VAL A 946 -3.01 -13.27 20.38
CA VAL A 946 -3.74 -13.45 19.11
C VAL A 946 -3.79 -12.13 18.33
N TYR A 947 -3.55 -12.16 17.02
CA TYR A 947 -3.54 -10.98 16.14
C TYR A 947 -3.79 -11.37 14.68
N HIS A 948 -3.95 -10.39 13.79
CA HIS A 948 -4.15 -10.58 12.36
C HIS A 948 -2.85 -10.35 11.58
N GLU A 949 -2.50 -11.31 10.72
CA GLU A 949 -1.77 -11.02 9.49
C GLU A 949 -2.78 -10.69 8.37
N TRP A 950 -2.32 -10.04 7.30
CA TRP A 950 -3.14 -9.75 6.11
C TRP A 950 -4.03 -10.92 5.66
N GLU A 951 -3.49 -12.14 5.56
CA GLU A 951 -4.24 -13.32 5.08
C GLU A 951 -4.86 -14.18 6.19
N GLY A 952 -4.80 -13.78 7.46
CA GLY A 952 -5.55 -14.45 8.51
C GLY A 952 -4.98 -14.36 9.93
N VAL A 953 -5.55 -15.17 10.82
CA VAL A 953 -5.33 -15.07 12.27
C VAL A 953 -4.13 -15.90 12.71
N ARG A 954 -3.35 -15.39 13.67
CA ARG A 954 -2.12 -15.99 14.21
C ARG A 954 -2.11 -16.00 15.73
N CYS A 955 -1.24 -16.85 16.29
CA CYS A 955 -0.97 -16.87 17.73
C CYS A 955 0.54 -16.93 18.04
N ARG A 956 0.94 -16.26 19.13
CA ARG A 956 2.27 -16.35 19.75
C ARG A 956 2.16 -16.74 21.22
N ASP A 957 3.20 -17.34 21.77
CA ASP A 957 3.41 -17.35 23.21
C ASP A 957 3.68 -15.90 23.68
N ALA A 958 2.88 -15.39 24.61
CA ALA A 958 3.01 -14.00 25.03
C ALA A 958 4.29 -13.74 25.86
N ALA A 959 4.83 -14.77 26.53
CA ALA A 959 6.01 -14.66 27.36
C ALA A 959 7.32 -14.62 26.53
N THR A 960 7.42 -15.42 25.46
CA THR A 960 8.62 -15.50 24.60
C THR A 960 8.51 -14.76 23.26
N GLY A 961 7.29 -14.54 22.76
CA GLY A 961 7.04 -14.04 21.40
C GLY A 961 7.13 -15.11 20.32
N GLU A 962 7.39 -16.38 20.66
CA GLU A 962 7.50 -17.47 19.71
C GLU A 962 6.15 -17.79 19.05
N ARG A 963 6.14 -17.94 17.72
CA ARG A 963 4.94 -18.26 16.93
C ARG A 963 4.47 -19.68 17.27
N LEU A 964 3.21 -19.82 17.68
CA LEU A 964 2.63 -21.11 18.03
C LEU A 964 2.23 -21.89 16.75
N PRO A 965 2.27 -23.24 16.78
CA PRO A 965 1.71 -24.04 15.70
C PRO A 965 0.19 -23.84 15.63
N GLY A 966 -0.34 -23.74 14.41
CA GLY A 966 -1.71 -23.32 14.14
C GLY A 966 -1.73 -22.00 13.38
N GLY A 967 -2.74 -21.17 13.65
CA GLY A 967 -3.18 -20.12 12.75
C GLY A 967 -4.07 -20.68 11.64
N PHE A 968 -4.78 -19.80 10.95
CA PHE A 968 -5.68 -20.14 9.85
C PHE A 968 -5.87 -18.94 8.92
N SER A 969 -6.24 -19.18 7.66
CA SER A 969 -6.57 -18.11 6.72
C SER A 969 -7.94 -17.50 7.04
N ALA A 970 -8.10 -16.20 6.86
CA ALA A 970 -9.36 -15.50 7.06
C ALA A 970 -9.51 -14.34 6.04
N PRO A 971 -10.75 -13.93 5.68
CA PRO A 971 -10.96 -12.87 4.70
C PRO A 971 -10.27 -11.55 5.07
N ALA A 972 -9.47 -11.05 4.13
CA ALA A 972 -8.73 -9.78 4.19
C ALA A 972 -9.59 -8.63 3.64
N GLY A 973 -9.29 -7.40 4.07
CA GLY A 973 -9.85 -6.17 3.51
C GLY A 973 -8.73 -5.22 3.07
N TRP A 974 -9.09 -4.22 2.26
CA TRP A 974 -8.24 -3.04 2.02
C TRP A 974 -8.57 -2.00 3.09
N GLY A 975 -7.56 -1.40 3.72
CA GLY A 975 -7.72 -0.55 4.91
C GLY A 975 -7.17 -1.21 6.18
N GLU A 976 -7.35 -0.57 7.35
CA GLU A 976 -6.77 -1.01 8.65
C GLU A 976 -7.33 -2.34 9.20
N PHE A 977 -6.84 -2.78 10.37
CA PHE A 977 -7.37 -3.96 11.06
C PHE A 977 -7.63 -3.62 12.53
N HIS A 978 -8.91 -3.54 12.94
CA HIS A 978 -9.33 -3.11 14.29
C HIS A 978 -10.13 -4.14 15.11
N SER A 979 -10.37 -5.36 14.60
CA SER A 979 -11.14 -6.36 15.35
C SER A 979 -10.30 -7.07 16.40
N THR A 980 -10.76 -7.06 17.65
CA THR A 980 -10.13 -7.76 18.78
C THR A 980 -10.74 -9.14 19.01
N ALA A 981 -9.95 -10.03 19.60
CA ALA A 981 -10.47 -11.29 20.09
C ALA A 981 -11.01 -11.14 21.52
N ILE A 982 -12.17 -11.74 21.76
CA ILE A 982 -12.87 -11.73 23.05
C ILE A 982 -13.20 -13.16 23.47
N ARG A 983 -13.37 -13.40 24.77
CA ARG A 983 -13.83 -14.68 25.31
C ARG A 983 -14.69 -14.50 26.55
N ARG A 984 -15.44 -15.53 26.91
CA ARG A 984 -15.99 -15.63 28.27
C ARG A 984 -14.86 -16.04 29.23
N PRO A 985 -14.79 -15.46 30.44
CA PRO A 985 -13.73 -15.78 31.41
C PRO A 985 -13.55 -17.29 31.62
N GLY A 986 -12.31 -17.76 31.52
CA GLY A 986 -11.93 -19.18 31.64
C GLY A 986 -12.22 -20.05 30.40
N SER A 987 -12.79 -19.50 29.33
CA SER A 987 -12.99 -20.19 28.06
C SER A 987 -11.65 -20.43 27.32
N THR A 988 -11.53 -21.55 26.61
CA THR A 988 -10.50 -21.74 25.58
C THR A 988 -10.98 -21.30 24.19
N THR A 989 -12.28 -21.13 23.98
CA THR A 989 -12.83 -20.57 22.74
C THR A 989 -12.89 -19.05 22.82
N ALA A 990 -12.29 -18.38 21.83
CA ALA A 990 -12.38 -16.94 21.60
C ALA A 990 -13.15 -16.64 20.30
N TRP A 991 -13.60 -15.39 20.16
CA TRP A 991 -14.39 -14.86 19.05
C TRP A 991 -13.78 -13.56 18.54
N LEU A 992 -13.71 -13.39 17.22
CA LEU A 992 -13.17 -12.20 16.54
C LEU A 992 -13.79 -12.08 15.14
N HIS A 993 -13.70 -10.91 14.51
CA HIS A 993 -13.95 -10.81 13.07
C HIS A 993 -12.69 -11.09 12.24
N SER A 994 -12.89 -11.45 10.97
CA SER A 994 -11.86 -11.41 9.94
C SER A 994 -11.35 -9.98 9.69
N GLY A 995 -10.25 -9.81 8.94
CA GLY A 995 -9.69 -8.48 8.64
C GLY A 995 -10.70 -7.54 7.96
N SER A 996 -11.55 -8.09 7.09
CA SER A 996 -12.67 -7.40 6.43
C SER A 996 -14.01 -7.40 7.20
N SER A 997 -14.09 -7.99 8.39
CA SER A 997 -15.37 -8.31 9.06
C SER A 997 -16.44 -9.00 8.19
N GLN A 998 -16.05 -9.64 7.09
CA GLN A 998 -16.91 -10.53 6.32
C GLN A 998 -17.26 -11.80 7.09
N SER A 999 -16.48 -12.17 8.11
CA SER A 999 -16.75 -13.35 8.91
C SER A 999 -16.60 -13.10 10.40
N LEU A 1000 -17.61 -13.49 11.17
CA LEU A 1000 -17.46 -13.80 12.60
C LEU A 1000 -16.84 -15.18 12.73
N ILE A 1001 -15.70 -15.25 13.40
CA ILE A 1001 -14.91 -16.47 13.58
C ILE A 1001 -14.87 -16.85 15.06
N SER A 1002 -15.00 -18.14 15.35
CA SER A 1002 -14.62 -18.70 16.65
C SER A 1002 -13.35 -19.55 16.50
N MET A 1003 -12.49 -19.50 17.52
CA MET A 1003 -11.20 -20.22 17.52
C MET A 1003 -10.88 -20.83 18.88
N ASP A 1004 -10.18 -21.96 18.88
CA ASP A 1004 -9.58 -22.55 20.08
C ASP A 1004 -8.18 -21.94 20.32
N LEU A 1005 -8.04 -21.25 21.45
CA LEU A 1005 -6.81 -20.62 21.90
C LEU A 1005 -5.72 -21.62 22.31
N THR A 1006 -6.04 -22.90 22.56
CA THR A 1006 -5.03 -23.90 22.95
C THR A 1006 -4.26 -24.44 21.75
N THR A 1007 -4.94 -24.69 20.63
CA THR A 1007 -4.36 -25.16 19.36
C THR A 1007 -4.20 -24.06 18.29
N CYS A 1008 -4.68 -22.85 18.54
CA CYS A 1008 -4.74 -21.74 17.57
C CYS A 1008 -5.48 -22.11 16.26
N ARG A 1009 -6.60 -22.82 16.35
CA ARG A 1009 -7.37 -23.28 15.18
C ARG A 1009 -8.76 -22.67 15.14
N GLN A 1010 -9.24 -22.39 13.93
CA GLN A 1010 -10.65 -22.05 13.69
C GLN A 1010 -11.54 -23.21 14.13
N VAL A 1011 -12.62 -22.89 14.83
CA VAL A 1011 -13.66 -23.82 15.31
C VAL A 1011 -14.95 -23.62 14.51
N SER A 1012 -15.31 -22.37 14.21
CA SER A 1012 -16.40 -22.04 13.27
C SER A 1012 -16.14 -20.71 12.57
N THR A 1013 -16.83 -20.49 11.46
CA THR A 1013 -16.93 -19.18 10.80
C THR A 1013 -18.37 -18.96 10.33
N VAL A 1014 -18.85 -17.73 10.38
CA VAL A 1014 -20.19 -17.32 9.94
C VAL A 1014 -20.08 -16.00 9.18
N ASP A 1015 -20.57 -15.99 7.95
CA ASP A 1015 -20.65 -14.80 7.10
C ASP A 1015 -21.52 -13.72 7.78
N THR A 1016 -20.92 -12.55 7.98
CA THR A 1016 -21.52 -11.35 8.58
C THR A 1016 -21.89 -10.29 7.54
N GLY A 1017 -21.77 -10.58 6.24
CA GLY A 1017 -22.11 -9.66 5.15
C GLY A 1017 -21.35 -8.34 5.26
N GLY A 1018 -20.10 -8.39 5.70
CA GLY A 1018 -19.20 -7.24 5.74
C GLY A 1018 -18.65 -6.89 4.36
N ASP A 1019 -18.09 -5.70 4.27
CA ASP A 1019 -17.35 -5.18 3.12
C ASP A 1019 -15.94 -4.74 3.57
N LEU A 1020 -15.15 -4.16 2.66
CA LEU A 1020 -13.76 -3.78 2.92
C LEU A 1020 -13.58 -2.85 4.15
N TYR A 1021 -14.61 -2.09 4.49
CA TYR A 1021 -14.59 -1.02 5.50
C TYR A 1021 -15.23 -1.40 6.84
N SER A 1022 -15.66 -2.67 6.96
CA SER A 1022 -16.20 -3.23 8.18
C SER A 1022 -15.07 -3.75 9.08
N GLN A 1023 -14.82 -3.15 10.25
CA GLN A 1023 -13.65 -3.48 11.10
C GLN A 1023 -13.96 -3.67 12.59
N SER A 1024 -15.24 -3.89 12.93
CA SER A 1024 -15.74 -3.92 14.31
C SER A 1024 -15.16 -5.09 15.14
N SER A 1025 -14.95 -4.83 16.44
CA SER A 1025 -14.75 -5.89 17.44
C SER A 1025 -16.11 -6.48 17.85
N PRO A 1026 -16.28 -7.81 17.98
CA PRO A 1026 -17.48 -8.39 18.60
C PRO A 1026 -17.55 -8.08 20.10
N ALA A 1027 -18.74 -8.12 20.70
CA ALA A 1027 -18.95 -7.97 22.16
C ALA A 1027 -19.98 -8.98 22.71
N PHE A 1028 -19.80 -9.47 23.94
CA PHE A 1028 -20.80 -10.33 24.60
C PHE A 1028 -21.93 -9.51 25.24
N THR A 1029 -23.16 -10.05 25.21
CA THR A 1029 -24.21 -9.72 26.21
C THR A 1029 -24.40 -10.91 27.15
N ASP A 1030 -25.20 -10.73 28.21
CA ASP A 1030 -25.54 -11.80 29.16
C ASP A 1030 -26.10 -13.07 28.49
N LYS A 1031 -26.67 -12.95 27.28
CA LYS A 1031 -27.37 -14.03 26.58
C LYS A 1031 -26.78 -14.42 25.22
N GLY A 1032 -25.86 -13.64 24.66
CA GLY A 1032 -25.36 -13.88 23.31
C GLY A 1032 -24.08 -13.11 22.99
N LEU A 1033 -23.85 -12.92 21.70
CA LEU A 1033 -22.75 -12.13 21.14
C LEU A 1033 -23.33 -11.16 20.11
N VAL A 1034 -22.79 -9.95 20.02
CA VAL A 1034 -23.22 -8.89 19.10
C VAL A 1034 -22.04 -8.47 18.24
N THR A 1035 -22.33 -8.17 16.97
CA THR A 1035 -21.39 -7.63 15.99
C THR A 1035 -22.02 -6.42 15.29
N SER A 1036 -21.19 -5.57 14.69
CA SER A 1036 -21.66 -4.56 13.75
C SER A 1036 -20.78 -4.55 12.50
N THR A 1037 -21.37 -4.40 11.33
CA THR A 1037 -20.67 -4.20 10.05
C THR A 1037 -21.33 -3.05 9.29
N TRP A 1038 -20.79 -2.65 8.13
CA TRP A 1038 -21.38 -1.63 7.26
C TRP A 1038 -22.85 -1.95 6.95
N THR A 1039 -23.17 -3.22 6.73
CA THR A 1039 -24.55 -3.67 6.47
C THR A 1039 -25.43 -3.77 7.73
N GLY A 1040 -24.90 -3.54 8.93
CA GLY A 1040 -25.64 -3.32 10.17
C GLY A 1040 -25.25 -4.21 11.37
N THR A 1041 -26.02 -4.10 12.45
CA THR A 1041 -25.78 -4.78 13.74
C THR A 1041 -26.47 -6.14 13.80
N ARG A 1042 -25.82 -7.17 14.34
CA ARG A 1042 -26.32 -8.55 14.40
C ARG A 1042 -26.13 -9.18 15.77
N GLY A 1043 -27.07 -10.02 16.16
CA GLY A 1043 -26.94 -10.91 17.32
C GLY A 1043 -26.67 -12.35 16.91
N HIS A 1044 -25.87 -13.07 17.69
CA HIS A 1044 -25.32 -14.38 17.35
C HIS A 1044 -25.49 -15.41 18.47
N ASP A 1045 -25.83 -16.64 18.08
CA ASP A 1045 -25.87 -17.80 18.98
C ASP A 1045 -24.47 -18.43 19.11
N VAL A 1046 -23.84 -18.13 20.25
CA VAL A 1046 -22.53 -18.65 20.68
C VAL A 1046 -22.53 -20.18 20.81
N SER A 1047 -23.69 -20.80 21.10
CA SER A 1047 -23.81 -22.26 21.23
C SER A 1047 -23.99 -22.96 19.88
N ALA A 1048 -24.59 -22.27 18.90
CA ALA A 1048 -24.73 -22.73 17.52
C ALA A 1048 -23.64 -22.17 16.59
N GLY A 1049 -22.38 -22.12 17.07
CA GLY A 1049 -21.21 -21.77 16.24
C GLY A 1049 -21.15 -20.33 15.74
N GLY A 1050 -21.92 -19.41 16.32
CA GLY A 1050 -21.98 -18.00 15.91
C GLY A 1050 -23.12 -17.67 14.96
N LYS A 1051 -24.07 -18.60 14.75
CA LYS A 1051 -25.20 -18.41 13.83
C LYS A 1051 -25.95 -17.11 14.13
N VAL A 1052 -26.19 -16.30 13.10
CA VAL A 1052 -27.00 -15.07 13.19
C VAL A 1052 -28.43 -15.40 13.65
N LEU A 1053 -28.87 -14.72 14.70
CA LEU A 1053 -30.23 -14.79 15.27
C LEU A 1053 -31.13 -13.67 14.73
N TRP A 1054 -30.57 -12.47 14.55
CA TRP A 1054 -31.26 -11.27 14.08
C TRP A 1054 -30.27 -10.30 13.43
N HIS A 1055 -30.78 -9.40 12.58
CA HIS A 1055 -29.99 -8.38 11.88
C HIS A 1055 -30.78 -7.07 11.80
N ALA A 1056 -30.27 -6.03 12.46
CA ALA A 1056 -30.71 -4.65 12.31
C ALA A 1056 -29.90 -3.97 11.20
N LYS A 1057 -30.55 -3.56 10.11
CA LYS A 1057 -29.90 -2.75 9.07
C LYS A 1057 -29.75 -1.30 9.58
N LEU A 1058 -28.57 -0.72 9.40
CA LEU A 1058 -28.28 0.67 9.75
C LEU A 1058 -28.29 1.57 8.51
N GLY A 1059 -28.30 2.88 8.72
CA GLY A 1059 -28.09 3.86 7.65
C GLY A 1059 -26.61 3.90 7.24
N THR A 1060 -26.34 3.73 5.95
CA THR A 1060 -24.98 3.75 5.37
C THR A 1060 -24.63 5.09 4.72
N SER A 1061 -25.41 6.15 5.02
CA SER A 1061 -25.40 7.42 4.29
C SER A 1061 -24.86 8.56 5.14
N ALA A 1062 -23.54 8.60 5.33
CA ALA A 1062 -22.84 9.83 5.68
C ALA A 1062 -22.73 10.69 4.40
N THR A 1063 -23.74 11.52 4.12
CA THR A 1063 -23.84 12.27 2.83
C THR A 1063 -22.87 13.44 2.70
N CYS A 1064 -21.95 13.60 3.65
CA CYS A 1064 -21.05 14.75 3.81
C CYS A 1064 -19.60 14.37 4.13
N GLU A 1065 -19.29 13.08 4.19
CA GLU A 1065 -17.94 12.61 4.42
C GLU A 1065 -17.40 11.93 3.18
N TYR A 1066 -16.17 12.31 2.82
CA TYR A 1066 -15.39 11.58 1.83
C TYR A 1066 -14.80 10.36 2.51
N GLY A 1067 -15.25 9.20 2.06
CA GLY A 1067 -14.79 7.91 2.55
C GLY A 1067 -15.66 7.30 3.66
N PRO A 1068 -15.56 5.97 3.82
CA PRO A 1068 -16.31 5.22 4.83
C PRO A 1068 -15.65 5.36 6.22
N PRO A 1069 -16.26 6.08 7.19
CA PRO A 1069 -15.75 6.12 8.56
C PRO A 1069 -15.73 4.71 9.20
N PRO A 1070 -14.70 4.34 9.99
CA PRO A 1070 -14.53 2.96 10.45
C PRO A 1070 -15.69 2.48 11.33
N VAL A 1071 -16.23 1.29 11.02
CA VAL A 1071 -17.37 0.70 11.77
C VAL A 1071 -16.94 0.26 13.16
N THR A 1072 -17.40 0.96 14.18
CA THR A 1072 -16.94 0.79 15.57
C THR A 1072 -17.56 -0.41 16.30
N GLY A 1073 -16.98 -0.79 17.45
CA GLY A 1073 -17.46 -1.89 18.29
C GLY A 1073 -18.79 -1.58 19.01
N PRO A 1074 -19.74 -2.54 19.10
CA PRO A 1074 -20.90 -2.40 19.98
C PRO A 1074 -20.46 -2.44 21.46
N ALA A 1075 -20.97 -1.52 22.27
CA ALA A 1075 -20.85 -1.57 23.72
C ALA A 1075 -22.04 -2.33 24.33
N THR A 1076 -21.90 -3.02 25.46
CA THR A 1076 -22.96 -3.87 26.02
C THR A 1076 -23.15 -3.73 27.53
N TRP A 1077 -24.41 -3.78 27.98
CA TRP A 1077 -24.75 -3.76 29.40
C TRP A 1077 -25.98 -4.65 29.67
N ASP A 1078 -25.84 -5.66 30.52
CA ASP A 1078 -26.82 -6.71 30.76
C ASP A 1078 -27.26 -7.39 29.42
N SER A 1079 -28.52 -7.21 28.99
CA SER A 1079 -28.99 -7.62 27.65
C SER A 1079 -28.91 -6.53 26.57
N MET A 1080 -28.57 -5.28 26.92
CA MET A 1080 -28.54 -4.16 25.99
C MET A 1080 -27.23 -4.12 25.19
N ALA A 1081 -27.34 -3.74 23.92
CA ALA A 1081 -26.20 -3.37 23.06
C ALA A 1081 -26.37 -1.94 22.53
N TYR A 1082 -25.29 -1.16 22.52
CA TYR A 1082 -25.23 0.24 22.14
C TYR A 1082 -24.25 0.41 20.98
N VAL A 1083 -24.68 1.05 19.89
CA VAL A 1083 -23.91 1.16 18.64
C VAL A 1083 -23.87 2.61 18.19
N ALA A 1084 -22.67 3.10 17.86
CA ALA A 1084 -22.47 4.41 17.24
C ALA A 1084 -22.43 4.24 15.71
N GLY A 1085 -23.23 5.03 15.00
CA GLY A 1085 -23.45 4.93 13.56
C GLY A 1085 -22.73 5.99 12.74
N GLN A 1086 -22.32 5.58 11.55
CA GLN A 1086 -21.71 6.43 10.51
C GLN A 1086 -22.67 7.53 10.03
N ASP A 1087 -23.97 7.25 10.07
CA ASP A 1087 -25.08 8.17 9.83
C ASP A 1087 -25.27 9.21 10.96
N GLY A 1088 -24.32 9.32 11.88
CA GLY A 1088 -24.32 10.29 12.98
C GLY A 1088 -25.25 9.92 14.14
N VAL A 1089 -25.78 8.69 14.20
CA VAL A 1089 -26.81 8.26 15.16
C VAL A 1089 -26.29 7.17 16.10
N VAL A 1090 -26.45 7.37 17.41
CA VAL A 1090 -26.23 6.32 18.43
C VAL A 1090 -27.54 5.60 18.73
N ARG A 1091 -27.49 4.27 18.89
CA ARG A 1091 -28.66 3.38 18.99
C ARG A 1091 -28.51 2.39 20.12
N ALA A 1092 -29.61 2.00 20.76
CA ALA A 1092 -29.65 0.95 21.77
C ALA A 1092 -30.62 -0.17 21.41
N PHE A 1093 -30.19 -1.43 21.48
CA PHE A 1093 -30.96 -2.63 21.16
C PHE A 1093 -31.06 -3.54 22.40
N ASP A 1094 -32.26 -4.06 22.72
CA ASP A 1094 -32.39 -5.13 23.72
C ASP A 1094 -32.21 -6.49 23.05
N THR A 1095 -31.05 -7.11 23.25
CA THR A 1095 -30.71 -8.40 22.60
C THR A 1095 -31.52 -9.58 23.13
N ALA A 1096 -32.25 -9.39 24.24
CA ALA A 1096 -33.19 -10.35 24.80
C ALA A 1096 -34.67 -9.94 24.65
N GLY A 1097 -34.94 -8.85 23.93
CA GLY A 1097 -36.27 -8.28 23.73
C GLY A 1097 -37.14 -9.07 22.74
N PRO A 1098 -38.41 -8.68 22.55
CA PRO A 1098 -39.34 -9.34 21.63
C PRO A 1098 -39.03 -9.08 20.16
N ASP A 1099 -38.31 -8.00 19.85
CA ASP A 1099 -37.80 -7.66 18.51
C ASP A 1099 -36.40 -7.05 18.64
N PRO A 1100 -35.34 -7.87 18.77
CA PRO A 1100 -33.97 -7.39 18.96
C PRO A 1100 -33.38 -6.63 17.76
N ALA A 1101 -33.99 -6.75 16.57
CA ALA A 1101 -33.55 -6.02 15.38
C ALA A 1101 -34.01 -4.56 15.37
N LYS A 1102 -34.89 -4.17 16.30
CA LYS A 1102 -35.41 -2.81 16.45
C LYS A 1102 -34.76 -2.09 17.63
N PRO A 1103 -34.27 -0.84 17.46
CA PRO A 1103 -33.74 -0.08 18.57
C PRO A 1103 -34.85 0.30 19.57
N VAL A 1104 -34.50 0.24 20.86
CA VAL A 1104 -35.30 0.73 22.00
C VAL A 1104 -35.27 2.26 22.03
N TRP A 1105 -34.12 2.86 21.71
CA TRP A 1105 -33.97 4.28 21.43
C TRP A 1105 -32.89 4.52 20.38
N GLU A 1106 -33.01 5.65 19.68
CA GLU A 1106 -32.03 6.19 18.73
C GLU A 1106 -31.78 7.66 19.11
N THR A 1107 -30.59 8.19 18.87
CA THR A 1107 -30.24 9.58 19.19
C THR A 1107 -29.27 10.15 18.15
N PRO A 1108 -29.67 11.17 17.38
CA PRO A 1108 -28.78 11.85 16.44
C PRO A 1108 -27.77 12.72 17.21
N LEU A 1109 -26.49 12.57 16.88
CA LEU A 1109 -25.36 13.31 17.47
C LEU A 1109 -24.66 14.22 16.46
N GLY A 1110 -24.58 13.80 15.19
CA GLY A 1110 -24.06 14.62 14.10
C GLY A 1110 -24.90 15.87 13.87
N TYR A 1111 -24.26 16.98 13.52
CA TYR A 1111 -24.93 18.23 13.14
C TYR A 1111 -25.52 18.18 11.73
N LEU A 1112 -26.39 19.14 11.38
CA LEU A 1112 -26.64 19.41 9.96
C LEU A 1112 -25.46 20.20 9.36
N PRO A 1113 -25.26 20.13 8.04
CA PRO A 1113 -24.18 20.85 7.38
C PRO A 1113 -24.33 22.37 7.46
N GLY A 1114 -23.31 23.04 7.99
CA GLY A 1114 -23.26 24.45 8.37
C GLY A 1114 -23.51 24.72 9.87
N GLU A 1115 -23.54 23.70 10.73
CA GLU A 1115 -23.89 23.81 12.16
C GLU A 1115 -22.86 23.20 13.13
N SER A 1116 -21.82 22.50 12.65
CA SER A 1116 -20.81 21.86 13.51
C SER A 1116 -19.77 22.83 14.11
N PRO A 1117 -19.17 22.53 15.29
CA PRO A 1117 -18.11 23.35 15.90
C PRO A 1117 -16.81 23.45 15.11
N MET A 1118 -16.54 22.47 14.24
CA MET A 1118 -15.34 22.37 13.38
C MET A 1118 -15.74 22.30 11.90
N GLU A 1119 -16.69 23.14 11.47
CA GLU A 1119 -17.28 22.99 10.13
C GLU A 1119 -16.73 23.95 9.07
N ASP A 1120 -15.98 23.34 8.16
CA ASP A 1120 -15.70 23.81 6.82
C ASP A 1120 -16.94 24.39 6.10
N ARG A 1121 -16.77 25.58 5.52
CA ARG A 1121 -17.79 26.27 4.71
C ARG A 1121 -18.00 25.63 3.33
N TRP A 1122 -17.04 24.87 2.82
CA TRP A 1122 -17.11 24.19 1.53
C TRP A 1122 -18.04 22.96 1.58
N ARG A 1123 -18.05 22.18 2.67
CA ARG A 1123 -19.04 21.10 2.95
C ARG A 1123 -20.47 21.56 2.62
N ALA A 1124 -20.92 22.62 3.29
CA ALA A 1124 -22.25 23.21 3.13
C ALA A 1124 -22.49 23.81 1.72
N GLY A 1125 -21.43 24.15 0.98
CA GLY A 1125 -21.49 24.84 -0.30
C GLY A 1125 -21.70 23.96 -1.54
N THR A 1126 -21.17 22.72 -1.56
CA THR A 1126 -21.08 21.96 -2.83
C THR A 1126 -21.59 20.52 -2.84
N MET A 1127 -21.74 19.83 -1.70
CA MET A 1127 -22.22 18.42 -1.71
C MET A 1127 -23.30 18.11 -0.68
N CYS A 1128 -23.30 18.79 0.46
CA CYS A 1128 -24.15 18.48 1.61
C CYS A 1128 -25.63 18.91 1.54
N THR A 1129 -26.17 19.24 0.36
CA THR A 1129 -27.46 19.94 0.22
C THR A 1129 -28.71 19.06 0.42
N ALA A 1130 -28.63 17.98 1.21
CA ALA A 1130 -29.65 16.92 1.24
C ALA A 1130 -29.84 16.23 2.62
N ASN A 1131 -30.48 16.91 3.57
CA ASN A 1131 -31.27 16.36 4.70
C ASN A 1131 -30.66 15.31 5.65
N GLY A 1132 -29.39 14.92 5.52
CA GLY A 1132 -28.68 13.98 6.39
C GLY A 1132 -27.83 14.68 7.46
N LEU A 1133 -27.36 13.91 8.45
CA LEU A 1133 -26.38 14.40 9.43
C LEU A 1133 -24.98 14.42 8.80
N GLY A 1134 -24.19 15.45 9.13
CA GLY A 1134 -22.89 15.72 8.52
C GLY A 1134 -21.69 15.02 9.15
N SER A 1135 -21.73 14.73 10.47
CA SER A 1135 -20.64 14.07 11.19
C SER A 1135 -21.04 12.65 11.67
N PRO A 1136 -20.22 11.62 11.39
CA PRO A 1136 -20.28 10.32 12.03
C PRO A 1136 -20.23 10.36 13.57
N ALA A 1137 -20.85 9.36 14.19
CA ALA A 1137 -20.72 9.07 15.62
C ALA A 1137 -19.87 7.81 15.82
N MET A 1138 -18.89 7.89 16.72
CA MET A 1138 -17.81 6.92 16.87
C MET A 1138 -17.79 6.31 18.28
N HIS A 1139 -17.46 5.02 18.36
CA HIS A 1139 -17.08 4.30 19.58
C HIS A 1139 -17.96 4.56 20.81
N ALA A 1140 -19.06 3.82 20.91
CA ALA A 1140 -19.85 3.77 22.12
C ALA A 1140 -19.03 3.20 23.31
N LEU A 1141 -19.15 3.82 24.47
CA LEU A 1141 -18.70 3.29 25.77
C LEU A 1141 -19.85 3.42 26.77
N VAL A 1142 -20.08 2.41 27.61
CA VAL A 1142 -21.25 2.36 28.51
C VAL A 1142 -20.87 2.19 29.99
N THR A 1143 -21.47 3.01 30.86
CA THR A 1143 -21.36 2.92 32.32
C THR A 1143 -22.71 2.53 32.94
N ARG A 1144 -22.78 2.44 34.27
CA ARG A 1144 -24.02 2.19 35.00
C ARG A 1144 -25.17 3.12 34.58
N SER A 1145 -24.91 4.42 34.40
CA SER A 1145 -25.91 5.45 34.09
C SER A 1145 -25.79 6.10 32.71
N THR A 1146 -24.59 6.15 32.13
CA THR A 1146 -24.26 7.03 31.00
C THR A 1146 -23.72 6.22 29.81
N VAL A 1147 -24.07 6.62 28.59
CA VAL A 1147 -23.41 6.18 27.36
C VAL A 1147 -22.60 7.36 26.83
N TYR A 1148 -21.34 7.12 26.47
CA TYR A 1148 -20.47 8.09 25.82
C TYR A 1148 -20.24 7.68 24.37
N ALA A 1149 -20.05 8.66 23.49
CA ALA A 1149 -19.60 8.46 22.11
C ALA A 1149 -18.66 9.62 21.72
N GLY A 1150 -17.69 9.33 20.87
CA GLY A 1150 -16.94 10.34 20.13
C GLY A 1150 -17.69 10.78 18.86
N THR A 1151 -17.27 11.88 18.25
CA THR A 1151 -17.71 12.31 16.92
C THR A 1151 -16.52 12.80 16.10
N TRP A 1152 -16.61 12.69 14.77
CA TRP A 1152 -15.59 13.21 13.86
C TRP A 1152 -15.49 14.75 13.88
N ASP A 1153 -16.55 15.47 14.27
CA ASP A 1153 -16.50 16.92 14.58
C ASP A 1153 -15.99 17.25 16.02
N GLY A 1154 -15.11 16.40 16.54
CA GLY A 1154 -14.25 16.69 17.69
C GLY A 1154 -14.90 16.72 19.07
N ARG A 1155 -16.10 16.14 19.23
CA ARG A 1155 -16.81 16.10 20.52
C ARG A 1155 -16.75 14.73 21.19
N VAL A 1156 -16.79 14.74 22.52
CA VAL A 1156 -17.28 13.62 23.35
C VAL A 1156 -18.68 13.97 23.84
N VAL A 1157 -19.67 13.13 23.52
CA VAL A 1157 -21.07 13.34 23.90
C VAL A 1157 -21.51 12.31 24.94
N ALA A 1158 -22.11 12.77 26.03
CA ALA A 1158 -22.64 11.95 27.11
C ALA A 1158 -24.18 11.89 27.04
N MET A 1159 -24.76 10.70 27.14
CA MET A 1159 -26.19 10.38 26.98
C MET A 1159 -26.71 9.54 28.15
N GLU A 1160 -27.99 9.72 28.51
CA GLU A 1160 -28.68 8.92 29.51
C GLU A 1160 -28.94 7.49 29.01
N ARG A 1161 -28.30 6.48 29.61
CA ARG A 1161 -28.31 5.09 29.11
C ARG A 1161 -29.71 4.49 28.91
N ALA A 1162 -30.68 4.95 29.70
CA ALA A 1162 -32.06 4.48 29.66
C ALA A 1162 -32.90 5.07 28.51
N SER A 1163 -32.50 6.20 27.91
CA SER A 1163 -33.35 6.98 26.99
C SER A 1163 -32.65 7.54 25.76
N GLY A 1164 -31.31 7.52 25.71
CA GLY A 1164 -30.50 8.18 24.69
C GLY A 1164 -30.37 9.69 24.88
N ARG A 1165 -31.17 10.31 25.75
CA ARG A 1165 -31.22 11.76 25.97
C ARG A 1165 -29.84 12.32 26.28
N VAL A 1166 -29.35 13.20 25.41
CA VAL A 1166 -28.07 13.91 25.60
C VAL A 1166 -28.09 14.67 26.93
N LEU A 1167 -26.99 14.53 27.68
CA LEU A 1167 -26.76 15.10 29.00
C LEU A 1167 -25.72 16.21 28.98
N ALA A 1168 -24.63 16.02 28.22
CA ALA A 1168 -23.53 16.96 28.07
C ALA A 1168 -22.77 16.69 26.76
N GLN A 1169 -21.98 17.66 26.33
CA GLN A 1169 -21.04 17.56 25.22
C GLN A 1169 -19.74 18.27 25.61
N HIS A 1170 -18.60 17.73 25.19
CA HIS A 1170 -17.27 18.28 25.42
C HIS A 1170 -16.54 18.39 24.09
N ASP A 1171 -16.26 19.62 23.66
CA ASP A 1171 -15.44 19.94 22.49
C ASP A 1171 -13.95 19.78 22.85
N LEU A 1172 -13.23 18.98 22.05
CA LEU A 1172 -11.80 18.69 22.18
C LEU A 1172 -10.95 19.32 21.05
N GLY A 1173 -11.59 19.99 20.09
CA GLY A 1173 -10.96 20.67 18.95
C GLY A 1173 -10.35 19.75 17.89
N GLY A 1174 -10.32 18.43 18.05
CA GLY A 1174 -9.84 17.48 17.05
C GLY A 1174 -10.73 16.24 17.04
N GLY A 1175 -10.93 15.61 15.89
CA GLY A 1175 -11.90 14.54 15.66
C GLY A 1175 -11.69 13.34 16.59
N VAL A 1176 -12.76 12.93 17.28
CA VAL A 1176 -12.74 11.82 18.24
C VAL A 1176 -13.11 10.52 17.53
N ALA A 1177 -12.21 10.04 16.68
CA ALA A 1177 -12.32 8.73 16.03
C ALA A 1177 -12.01 7.56 16.99
N SER A 1178 -11.17 7.80 18.00
CA SER A 1178 -10.60 6.79 18.90
C SER A 1178 -11.63 6.06 19.79
N SER A 1179 -11.21 4.92 20.34
CA SER A 1179 -11.99 4.20 21.36
C SER A 1179 -11.85 4.86 22.74
N LEU A 1180 -12.96 5.35 23.29
CA LEU A 1180 -13.00 5.90 24.65
C LEU A 1180 -12.57 4.87 25.70
N SER A 1181 -11.98 5.33 26.80
CA SER A 1181 -11.41 4.47 27.85
C SER A 1181 -11.57 5.13 29.23
N ILE A 1182 -11.67 4.35 30.32
CA ILE A 1182 -12.22 4.88 31.58
C ILE A 1182 -11.71 4.17 32.84
N SER A 1183 -11.41 4.93 33.90
CA SER A 1183 -11.00 4.41 35.21
C SER A 1183 -11.43 5.37 36.32
N GLY A 1184 -12.24 4.87 37.26
CA GLY A 1184 -12.78 5.61 38.39
C GLY A 1184 -13.56 6.85 37.98
N ASP A 1185 -13.09 8.02 38.43
CA ASP A 1185 -13.70 9.31 38.17
C ASP A 1185 -13.26 9.91 36.81
N VAL A 1186 -12.46 9.21 35.99
CA VAL A 1186 -11.79 9.75 34.78
C VAL A 1186 -12.14 8.97 33.51
N LEU A 1187 -12.51 9.72 32.46
CA LEU A 1187 -12.62 9.26 31.08
C LEU A 1187 -11.48 9.86 30.23
N TYR A 1188 -10.89 9.01 29.40
CA TYR A 1188 -9.82 9.33 28.47
C TYR A 1188 -10.35 9.24 27.03
N ALA A 1189 -10.08 10.28 26.25
CA ALA A 1189 -10.41 10.38 24.82
C ALA A 1189 -9.16 10.82 24.05
N LEU A 1190 -8.96 10.30 22.85
CA LEU A 1190 -7.88 10.73 21.95
C LEU A 1190 -8.45 11.36 20.67
N THR A 1191 -7.80 12.42 20.21
CA THR A 1191 -8.13 13.15 18.97
C THR A 1191 -7.15 12.80 17.85
N ASP A 1192 -7.63 12.88 16.61
CA ASP A 1192 -6.90 12.66 15.35
C ASP A 1192 -5.67 13.58 15.12
N ASP A 1193 -5.51 14.64 15.90
CA ASP A 1193 -4.38 15.59 15.84
C ASP A 1193 -3.27 15.37 16.90
N GLY A 1194 -3.31 14.23 17.60
CA GLY A 1194 -2.20 13.74 18.42
C GLY A 1194 -2.36 13.99 19.91
N SER A 1195 -3.59 14.19 20.39
CA SER A 1195 -3.85 14.70 21.73
C SER A 1195 -4.72 13.77 22.58
N ILE A 1196 -4.32 13.61 23.84
CA ILE A 1196 -4.99 12.78 24.85
C ILE A 1196 -5.65 13.71 25.85
N HIS A 1197 -6.93 13.52 26.11
CA HIS A 1197 -7.74 14.38 26.99
C HIS A 1197 -8.25 13.57 28.19
N ALA A 1198 -7.92 14.01 29.40
CA ALA A 1198 -8.42 13.43 30.65
C ALA A 1198 -9.56 14.28 31.22
N LEU A 1199 -10.80 13.85 30.94
CA LEU A 1199 -12.03 14.46 31.42
C LEU A 1199 -12.48 13.72 32.69
N ALA A 1200 -12.66 14.42 33.81
CA ALA A 1200 -13.05 13.77 35.06
C ALA A 1200 -14.23 14.46 35.74
N THR A 1201 -14.97 13.71 36.57
CA THR A 1201 -16.11 14.22 37.37
C THR A 1201 -15.76 15.52 38.07
N ARG A 1202 -16.62 16.53 37.92
CA ARG A 1202 -16.51 17.92 38.42
C ARG A 1202 -16.16 18.06 39.91
#